data_AF-A0A8T5S4X2-F1
#
_entry.id   AF-A0A8T5S4X2-F1
#
_cell.length_a   1.000
_cell.length_b   1.000
_cell.length_c   1.000
_cell.angle_alpha   90.00
_cell.angle_beta   90.00
_cell.angle_gamma   90.00
#
_symmetry.space_group_name_H-M   'P 1'
#
loop_
_entity.id
_entity.type
_entity.pdbx_description
1 polymer ?
#
loop_
_entity_poly.entity_id
_entity_poly.type
_entity_poly.pdbx_seq_one_letter_code
_entity_poly.pdbx_strand_id
1 'polypeptide(L)'
;MNLTNNIFTDAKEIKTFSKSEIIEIKKRLIGFKSKNAEESEITEYIEDQLQLSPTILDSYTKYLDDISNFLNMYIIHSEEDNNSKDYFYIKSGILAQLNSIINNLQDLNSNCSNVKRLLKNGNIFINNLLSDTIGLLRKSNDIASNIINSLKKPQNVYDDQLYLWNEINKIKNLNFKIDGIPKALENWDEFKELYVFIKSLNEVFIKKRKKDKQESLLTFHYDEIHQYFLSKNEQKINFFSELTYLLNQNKTIEEYQGDEFINILERKEIIQNLKNFIKPLLKDLNLEKSEDIIAEIKEFNLKDKQIGADLEDLKKQKIGIFLPKIVDYYILGLEKKFQEKIHDDTEPEEFEKIANFYYTKIDQFYSKIQEIEDWVLTLENYLKPYDSITESWRKIFSNVGSEIYRRKNEYLSFIKTVKDEDVRINIRNFIKGKISELNDIIRTYEDETSLIIKEEFPQLTQIREILKKYSEKIQTIKDDVYKTLETKKTQDIEIYQIIKLWEDNFNRKRDQLTFLISLLINKLFKSFKELLDKEGFLFATITEISEQTEKFEGLPLNFALSAFLAEKLTEDELRERIAEINSKINHLNNSLGLYQVELSKLEKLLSNRVKLSKGISSSEVQCTVCHKYINFAKDKVITCPFCGSTYHYLCVAFWLSKYNSCPMCQNHFLEPHSDLFEEQEDYELEEY
;
A
#
# COMPACT_ATOMS: atom_id res chain seq x y z
N MET A 1 -41.52 -20.41 -46.28
CA MET A 1 -40.15 -20.98 -46.44
C MET A 1 -39.65 -21.28 -45.05
N ASN A 2 -39.01 -22.41 -44.81
CA ASN A 2 -38.48 -22.74 -43.48
C ASN A 2 -37.05 -22.21 -43.31
N LEU A 3 -36.61 -21.95 -42.09
CA LEU A 3 -35.19 -21.71 -41.79
C LEU A 3 -34.34 -22.96 -42.07
N THR A 4 -34.92 -24.14 -41.83
CA THR A 4 -34.23 -25.43 -42.00
C THR A 4 -35.14 -26.46 -42.66
N ASN A 5 -34.57 -27.47 -43.32
CA ASN A 5 -35.31 -28.57 -43.96
C ASN A 5 -36.33 -28.11 -45.02
N ASN A 6 -35.94 -27.19 -45.89
CA ASN A 6 -36.76 -26.81 -47.04
C ASN A 6 -36.84 -27.95 -48.07
N ILE A 7 -38.02 -28.12 -48.67
CA ILE A 7 -38.23 -28.95 -49.86
C ILE A 7 -38.40 -27.97 -51.02
N PHE A 8 -37.38 -27.85 -51.86
CA PHE A 8 -37.43 -26.98 -53.03
C PHE A 8 -38.00 -27.77 -54.21
N THR A 9 -39.19 -27.40 -54.68
CA THR A 9 -39.81 -27.92 -55.93
C THR A 9 -39.87 -29.46 -56.04
N ASP A 10 -40.42 -30.14 -55.02
CA ASP A 10 -40.65 -31.60 -54.96
C ASP A 10 -39.42 -32.53 -55.10
N ALA A 11 -38.21 -31.98 -55.19
CA ALA A 11 -36.97 -32.74 -55.21
C ALA A 11 -36.05 -32.34 -54.05
N LYS A 12 -35.78 -33.28 -53.15
CA LYS A 12 -34.88 -33.06 -52.01
C LYS A 12 -33.40 -33.11 -52.41
N GLU A 13 -33.06 -33.82 -53.48
CA GLU A 13 -31.68 -34.16 -53.86
C GLU A 13 -31.55 -34.21 -55.39
N ILE A 14 -30.54 -33.52 -55.93
CA ILE A 14 -30.13 -33.62 -57.34
C ILE A 14 -28.98 -34.62 -57.40
N LYS A 15 -29.11 -35.66 -58.23
CA LYS A 15 -28.06 -36.69 -58.35
C LYS A 15 -27.19 -36.46 -59.59
N THR A 16 -25.89 -36.71 -59.47
CA THR A 16 -25.00 -36.77 -60.62
C THR A 16 -25.41 -37.91 -61.57
N PHE A 17 -25.34 -37.67 -62.88
CA PHE A 17 -25.63 -38.65 -63.92
C PHE A 17 -24.70 -39.87 -63.82
N SER A 18 -25.31 -41.05 -63.86
CA SER A 18 -24.62 -42.33 -64.00
C SER A 18 -23.96 -42.47 -65.37
N LYS A 19 -22.99 -43.39 -65.48
CA LYS A 19 -22.32 -43.69 -66.75
C LYS A 19 -23.30 -44.11 -67.85
N SER A 20 -24.35 -44.85 -67.50
CA SER A 20 -25.41 -45.27 -68.43
C SER A 20 -26.20 -44.09 -68.98
N GLU A 21 -26.61 -43.16 -68.11
CA GLU A 21 -27.37 -41.96 -68.50
C GLU A 21 -26.54 -41.05 -69.41
N ILE A 22 -25.26 -40.83 -69.09
CA ILE A 22 -24.37 -40.04 -69.95
C ILE A 22 -24.24 -40.64 -71.36
N ILE A 23 -24.17 -41.97 -71.47
CA ILE A 23 -24.09 -42.67 -72.77
C ILE A 23 -25.40 -42.51 -73.55
N GLU A 24 -26.55 -42.59 -72.88
CA GLU A 24 -27.86 -42.39 -73.48
C GLU A 24 -28.05 -40.96 -74.00
N ILE A 25 -27.74 -39.96 -73.16
CA ILE A 25 -27.75 -38.54 -73.52
C ILE A 25 -26.84 -38.30 -74.73
N LYS A 26 -25.63 -38.87 -74.74
CA LYS A 26 -24.70 -38.77 -75.88
C LYS A 26 -25.29 -39.35 -77.17
N LYS A 27 -25.94 -40.52 -77.12
CA LYS A 27 -26.56 -41.14 -78.30
C LYS A 27 -27.68 -40.25 -78.86
N ARG A 28 -28.53 -39.71 -77.99
CA ARG A 28 -29.68 -38.87 -78.37
C ARG A 28 -29.22 -37.52 -78.95
N LEU A 29 -28.21 -36.88 -78.35
CA LEU A 29 -27.59 -35.66 -78.87
C LEU A 29 -26.89 -35.85 -80.24
N ILE A 30 -26.31 -37.02 -80.51
CA ILE A 30 -25.78 -37.36 -81.85
C ILE A 30 -26.93 -37.50 -82.87
N GLY A 31 -28.06 -38.10 -82.46
CA GLY A 31 -29.26 -38.23 -83.29
C GLY A 31 -29.93 -36.91 -83.65
N PHE A 32 -29.89 -35.90 -82.78
CA PHE A 32 -30.33 -34.54 -83.10
C PHE A 32 -29.41 -33.86 -84.15
N LYS A 33 -28.10 -34.07 -84.04
CA LYS A 33 -27.12 -33.54 -85.02
C LYS A 33 -27.28 -34.14 -86.41
N SER A 34 -27.63 -35.42 -86.54
CA SER A 34 -27.85 -36.05 -87.84
C SER A 34 -29.17 -35.63 -88.51
N LYS A 35 -30.10 -35.00 -87.76
CA LYS A 35 -31.41 -34.54 -88.23
C LYS A 35 -31.50 -33.03 -88.48
N ASN A 36 -30.41 -32.27 -88.30
CA ASN A 36 -30.43 -30.79 -88.33
C ASN A 36 -31.51 -30.18 -87.43
N ALA A 37 -31.70 -30.74 -86.22
CA ALA A 37 -32.66 -30.22 -85.24
C ALA A 37 -32.35 -28.76 -84.86
N GLU A 38 -33.39 -27.99 -84.56
CA GLU A 38 -33.26 -26.61 -84.08
C GLU A 38 -32.61 -26.57 -82.70
N GLU A 39 -31.92 -25.46 -82.38
CA GLU A 39 -31.24 -25.29 -81.09
C GLU A 39 -32.24 -25.26 -79.91
N SER A 40 -33.48 -24.85 -80.16
CA SER A 40 -34.62 -24.91 -79.23
C SER A 40 -34.95 -26.35 -78.80
N GLU A 41 -35.08 -27.29 -79.76
CA GLU A 41 -35.36 -28.71 -79.48
C GLU A 41 -34.24 -29.38 -78.68
N ILE A 42 -32.98 -29.02 -78.97
CA ILE A 42 -31.82 -29.50 -78.22
C ILE A 42 -31.85 -28.98 -76.78
N THR A 43 -32.27 -27.72 -76.58
CA THR A 43 -32.32 -27.06 -75.28
C THR A 43 -33.45 -27.64 -74.42
N GLU A 44 -34.64 -27.84 -74.99
CA GLU A 44 -35.78 -28.49 -74.32
C GLU A 44 -35.45 -29.92 -73.87
N TYR A 45 -34.73 -30.69 -74.70
CA TYR A 45 -34.24 -32.01 -74.31
C TYR A 45 -33.22 -31.95 -73.16
N ILE A 46 -32.31 -30.98 -73.17
CA ILE A 46 -31.31 -30.82 -72.10
C ILE A 46 -31.98 -30.44 -70.78
N GLU A 47 -32.96 -29.53 -70.82
CA GLU A 47 -33.75 -29.12 -69.66
C GLU A 47 -34.48 -30.31 -69.02
N ASP A 48 -35.15 -31.13 -69.84
CA ASP A 48 -35.83 -32.37 -69.40
C ASP A 48 -34.85 -33.36 -68.74
N GLN A 49 -33.68 -33.58 -69.33
CA GLN A 49 -32.69 -34.52 -68.78
C GLN A 49 -32.02 -34.03 -67.50
N LEU A 50 -31.85 -32.72 -67.33
CA LEU A 50 -31.32 -32.13 -66.10
C LEU A 50 -32.34 -32.15 -64.96
N GLN A 51 -33.60 -32.53 -65.23
CA GLN A 51 -34.71 -32.51 -64.27
C GLN A 51 -34.83 -31.17 -63.54
N LEU A 52 -34.46 -30.09 -64.24
CA LEU A 52 -34.48 -28.75 -63.68
C LEU A 52 -35.90 -28.21 -63.75
N SER A 53 -36.52 -28.03 -62.59
CA SER A 53 -37.61 -27.06 -62.50
C SER A 53 -37.03 -25.66 -62.75
N PRO A 54 -37.61 -24.85 -63.65
CA PRO A 54 -37.14 -23.49 -63.92
C PRO A 54 -37.01 -22.62 -62.67
N THR A 55 -37.73 -22.96 -61.60
CA THR A 55 -37.83 -22.15 -60.38
C THR A 55 -36.89 -22.61 -59.25
N ILE A 56 -36.09 -23.67 -59.42
CA ILE A 56 -35.25 -24.19 -58.32
C ILE A 56 -34.09 -23.25 -57.97
N LEU A 57 -33.44 -22.67 -58.99
CA LEU A 57 -32.36 -21.70 -58.79
C LEU A 57 -32.88 -20.38 -58.24
N ASP A 58 -34.06 -19.94 -58.66
CA ASP A 58 -34.75 -18.78 -58.07
C ASP A 58 -35.05 -19.03 -56.59
N SER A 59 -35.48 -20.24 -56.25
CA SER A 59 -35.76 -20.64 -54.87
C SER A 59 -34.50 -20.67 -54.01
N TYR A 60 -33.37 -21.18 -54.54
CA TYR A 60 -32.08 -21.11 -53.85
C TYR A 60 -31.61 -19.67 -53.69
N THR A 61 -31.71 -18.85 -54.74
CA THR A 61 -31.34 -17.43 -54.70
C THR A 61 -32.10 -16.71 -53.58
N LYS A 62 -33.43 -16.86 -53.58
CA LYS A 62 -34.30 -16.28 -52.56
C LYS A 62 -33.95 -16.75 -51.15
N TYR A 63 -33.76 -18.06 -50.96
CA TYR A 63 -33.36 -18.60 -49.66
C TYR A 63 -32.01 -18.02 -49.19
N LEU A 64 -31.02 -17.94 -50.08
CA LEU A 64 -29.70 -17.39 -49.74
C LEU A 64 -29.74 -15.89 -49.42
N ASP A 65 -30.60 -15.11 -50.09
CA ASP A 65 -30.84 -13.71 -49.74
C ASP A 65 -31.51 -13.55 -48.38
N ASP A 66 -32.61 -14.26 -48.16
CA ASP A 66 -33.38 -14.20 -46.92
C ASP A 66 -32.54 -14.68 -45.73
N ILE A 67 -31.75 -15.76 -45.88
CA ILE A 67 -30.91 -16.28 -44.80
C ILE A 67 -29.72 -15.35 -44.49
N SER A 68 -29.15 -14.70 -45.51
CA SER A 68 -28.09 -13.70 -45.30
C SER A 68 -28.62 -12.52 -44.51
N ASN A 69 -29.81 -12.03 -44.86
CA ASN A 69 -30.48 -10.96 -44.12
C ASN A 69 -30.80 -11.37 -42.68
N PHE A 70 -31.33 -12.58 -42.49
CA PHE A 70 -31.62 -13.11 -41.15
C PHE A 70 -30.35 -13.19 -40.28
N LEU A 71 -29.28 -13.80 -40.80
CA LEU A 71 -28.02 -13.94 -40.07
C LEU A 71 -27.43 -12.58 -39.72
N ASN A 72 -27.38 -11.65 -40.69
CA ASN A 72 -26.86 -10.31 -40.44
C ASN A 72 -27.68 -9.62 -39.35
N MET A 73 -29.01 -9.54 -39.48
CA MET A 73 -29.84 -8.75 -38.56
C MET A 73 -29.93 -9.33 -37.15
N TYR A 74 -29.93 -10.66 -36.98
CA TYR A 74 -30.32 -11.28 -35.71
C TYR A 74 -29.26 -12.16 -35.06
N ILE A 75 -28.24 -12.60 -35.80
CA ILE A 75 -27.22 -13.54 -35.30
C ILE A 75 -25.83 -12.89 -35.27
N ILE A 76 -25.43 -12.19 -36.33
CA ILE A 76 -24.08 -11.63 -36.48
C ILE A 76 -23.94 -10.29 -35.74
N HIS A 77 -24.91 -9.37 -35.86
CA HIS A 77 -24.86 -8.10 -35.12
C HIS A 77 -24.90 -8.28 -33.58
N SER A 78 -25.35 -9.43 -33.09
CA SER A 78 -25.35 -9.74 -31.66
C SER A 78 -23.99 -10.21 -31.11
N GLU A 79 -22.99 -10.42 -31.96
CA GLU A 79 -21.64 -10.87 -31.56
C GLU A 79 -20.67 -9.70 -31.23
N GLU A 80 -21.02 -8.44 -31.55
CA GLU A 80 -20.20 -7.26 -31.23
C GLU A 80 -20.29 -6.83 -29.75
N ASP A 81 -21.33 -7.27 -29.04
CA ASP A 81 -21.38 -7.22 -27.57
C ASP A 81 -20.57 -8.39 -27.02
N ASN A 82 -19.64 -8.13 -26.09
CA ASN A 82 -18.69 -9.09 -25.47
C ASN A 82 -19.28 -10.40 -24.89
N ASN A 83 -20.58 -10.64 -24.99
CA ASN A 83 -21.24 -11.90 -24.70
C ASN A 83 -21.51 -12.64 -26.03
N SER A 84 -20.58 -13.46 -26.51
CA SER A 84 -20.81 -14.31 -27.69
C SER A 84 -21.98 -15.26 -27.41
N LYS A 85 -23.17 -14.93 -27.93
CA LYS A 85 -24.37 -15.77 -27.78
C LYS A 85 -24.30 -16.91 -28.81
N ASP A 86 -24.11 -18.12 -28.33
CA ASP A 86 -23.95 -19.29 -29.19
C ASP A 86 -25.32 -19.88 -29.59
N TYR A 87 -25.86 -19.47 -30.73
CA TYR A 87 -27.05 -20.07 -31.37
C TYR A 87 -26.71 -21.37 -32.12
N PHE A 88 -26.14 -22.35 -31.41
CA PHE A 88 -25.55 -23.56 -31.99
C PHE A 88 -26.54 -24.37 -32.84
N TYR A 89 -27.75 -24.61 -32.36
CA TYR A 89 -28.73 -25.47 -33.05
C TYR A 89 -29.34 -24.79 -34.29
N ILE A 90 -29.60 -23.48 -34.24
CA ILE A 90 -30.00 -22.67 -35.39
C ILE A 90 -28.88 -22.65 -36.43
N LYS A 91 -27.65 -22.30 -36.03
CA LYS A 91 -26.48 -22.26 -36.91
C LYS A 91 -26.22 -23.63 -37.56
N SER A 92 -26.29 -24.71 -36.79
CA SER A 92 -26.11 -26.09 -37.30
C SER A 92 -27.21 -26.50 -38.28
N GLY A 93 -28.46 -26.14 -38.00
CA GLY A 93 -29.58 -26.44 -38.88
C GLY A 93 -29.49 -25.70 -40.23
N ILE A 94 -29.10 -24.42 -40.19
CA ILE A 94 -28.87 -23.61 -41.40
C ILE A 94 -27.68 -24.18 -42.19
N LEU A 95 -26.59 -24.55 -41.51
CA LEU A 95 -25.41 -25.15 -42.15
C LEU A 95 -25.76 -26.47 -42.86
N ALA A 96 -26.56 -27.34 -42.23
CA ALA A 96 -27.04 -28.56 -42.87
C ALA A 96 -27.86 -28.28 -44.13
N GLN A 97 -28.71 -27.25 -44.11
CA GLN A 97 -29.48 -26.81 -45.26
C GLN A 97 -28.59 -26.25 -46.38
N LEU A 98 -27.59 -25.43 -46.03
CA LEU A 98 -26.60 -24.90 -46.99
C LEU A 98 -25.78 -26.01 -47.63
N ASN A 99 -25.33 -27.00 -46.85
CA ASN A 99 -24.60 -28.16 -47.38
C ASN A 99 -25.45 -28.97 -48.37
N SER A 100 -26.75 -29.12 -48.12
CA SER A 100 -27.67 -29.75 -49.08
C SER A 100 -27.76 -28.96 -50.39
N ILE A 101 -27.83 -27.63 -50.32
CA ILE A 101 -27.86 -26.75 -51.50
C ILE A 101 -26.52 -26.82 -52.25
N ILE A 102 -25.40 -26.77 -51.54
CA ILE A 102 -24.04 -26.88 -52.09
C ILE A 102 -23.88 -28.19 -52.84
N ASN A 103 -24.26 -29.32 -52.24
CA ASN A 103 -24.19 -30.63 -52.89
C ASN A 103 -25.04 -30.67 -54.16
N ASN A 104 -26.30 -30.22 -54.09
CA ASN A 104 -27.19 -30.16 -55.25
C ASN A 104 -26.61 -29.28 -56.39
N LEU A 105 -26.02 -28.13 -56.06
CA LEU A 105 -25.37 -27.24 -57.03
C LEU A 105 -24.10 -27.87 -57.63
N GLN A 106 -23.33 -28.64 -56.84
CA GLN A 106 -22.15 -29.38 -57.32
C GLN A 106 -22.53 -30.52 -58.26
N ASP A 107 -23.55 -31.30 -57.90
CA ASP A 107 -24.10 -32.36 -58.74
C ASP A 107 -24.67 -31.80 -60.04
N LEU A 108 -25.42 -30.68 -59.96
CA LEU A 108 -25.94 -29.99 -61.14
C LEU A 108 -24.82 -29.44 -62.03
N ASN A 109 -23.78 -28.82 -61.45
CA ASN A 109 -22.59 -28.35 -62.18
C ASN A 109 -21.88 -29.49 -62.90
N SER A 110 -21.79 -30.66 -62.26
CA SER A 110 -21.20 -31.87 -62.83
C SER A 110 -22.02 -32.37 -64.02
N ASN A 111 -23.34 -32.42 -63.88
CA ASN A 111 -24.27 -32.79 -64.95
C ASN A 111 -24.17 -31.82 -66.14
N CYS A 112 -24.21 -30.51 -65.90
CA CYS A 112 -24.05 -29.49 -66.92
C CYS A 112 -22.69 -29.58 -67.64
N SER A 113 -21.61 -29.84 -66.90
CA SER A 113 -20.26 -30.02 -67.45
C SER A 113 -20.16 -31.27 -68.33
N ASN A 114 -20.80 -32.37 -67.92
CA ASN A 114 -20.87 -33.60 -68.71
C ASN A 114 -21.61 -33.38 -70.02
N VAL A 115 -22.77 -32.70 -70.00
CA VAL A 115 -23.55 -32.38 -71.20
C VAL A 115 -22.80 -31.38 -72.10
N LYS A 116 -22.17 -30.34 -71.53
CA LYS A 116 -21.35 -29.36 -72.26
C LYS A 116 -20.25 -30.02 -73.09
N ARG A 117 -19.57 -31.03 -72.54
CA ARG A 117 -18.51 -31.79 -73.26
C ARG A 117 -19.05 -32.55 -74.48
N LEU A 118 -20.34 -32.88 -74.52
CA LEU A 118 -20.99 -33.57 -75.64
C LEU A 118 -21.40 -32.59 -76.77
N LEU A 119 -21.43 -31.29 -76.48
CA LEU A 119 -21.84 -30.21 -77.39
C LEU A 119 -20.60 -29.42 -77.87
N LYS A 120 -20.13 -29.71 -79.10
CA LYS A 120 -18.89 -29.16 -79.67
C LYS A 120 -18.82 -27.61 -79.77
N ASN A 121 -19.96 -26.91 -79.82
CA ASN A 121 -20.00 -25.45 -80.03
C ASN A 121 -20.47 -24.65 -78.80
N GLY A 122 -20.73 -25.32 -77.66
CA GLY A 122 -21.33 -24.68 -76.49
C GLY A 122 -22.80 -24.31 -76.71
N ASN A 123 -23.67 -24.61 -75.75
CA ASN A 123 -25.07 -24.19 -75.77
C ASN A 123 -25.22 -23.03 -74.78
N ILE A 124 -25.90 -21.95 -75.19
CA ILE A 124 -26.03 -20.71 -74.41
C ILE A 124 -26.72 -20.99 -73.08
N PHE A 125 -27.78 -21.80 -73.09
CA PHE A 125 -28.50 -22.19 -71.88
C PHE A 125 -27.59 -22.90 -70.87
N ILE A 126 -26.80 -23.90 -71.28
CA ILE A 126 -25.86 -24.58 -70.36
C ILE A 126 -24.78 -23.61 -69.83
N ASN A 127 -24.29 -22.69 -70.65
CA ASN A 127 -23.28 -21.73 -70.22
C ASN A 127 -23.84 -20.74 -69.17
N ASN A 128 -25.06 -20.24 -69.36
CA ASN A 128 -25.73 -19.38 -68.40
C ASN A 128 -26.02 -20.14 -67.11
N LEU A 129 -26.58 -21.35 -67.23
CA LEU A 129 -26.87 -22.22 -66.10
C LEU A 129 -25.62 -22.52 -65.26
N LEU A 130 -24.48 -22.85 -65.89
CA LEU A 130 -23.20 -23.02 -65.19
C LEU A 130 -22.72 -21.74 -64.50
N SER A 131 -22.93 -20.57 -65.11
CA SER A 131 -22.56 -19.28 -64.51
C SER A 131 -23.40 -19.03 -63.25
N ASP A 132 -24.71 -19.26 -63.33
CA ASP A 132 -25.65 -19.02 -62.25
C ASP A 132 -25.40 -19.97 -61.07
N THR A 133 -25.19 -21.26 -61.35
CA THR A 133 -24.85 -22.26 -60.32
C THR A 133 -23.50 -22.01 -59.67
N ILE A 134 -22.48 -21.53 -60.40
CA ILE A 134 -21.19 -21.12 -59.82
C ILE A 134 -21.38 -19.90 -58.91
N GLY A 135 -22.18 -18.91 -59.32
CA GLY A 135 -22.52 -17.74 -58.51
C GLY A 135 -23.20 -18.13 -57.20
N LEU A 136 -24.21 -19.01 -57.27
CA LEU A 136 -24.92 -19.52 -56.10
C LEU A 136 -24.04 -20.40 -55.22
N LEU A 137 -23.17 -21.21 -55.81
CA LEU A 137 -22.23 -22.06 -55.07
C LEU A 137 -21.24 -21.19 -54.28
N ARG A 138 -20.70 -20.13 -54.89
CA ARG A 138 -19.83 -19.17 -54.20
C ARG A 138 -20.55 -18.52 -53.02
N LYS A 139 -21.74 -17.96 -53.26
CA LYS A 139 -22.55 -17.32 -52.22
C LYS A 139 -22.90 -18.28 -51.08
N SER A 140 -23.27 -19.53 -51.40
CA SER A 140 -23.59 -20.55 -50.39
C SER A 140 -22.38 -20.92 -49.53
N ASN A 141 -21.21 -21.08 -50.16
CA ASN A 141 -19.96 -21.35 -49.45
C ASN A 141 -19.53 -20.18 -48.56
N ASP A 142 -19.66 -18.94 -49.04
CA ASP A 142 -19.32 -17.74 -48.26
C ASP A 142 -20.17 -17.67 -46.98
N ILE A 143 -21.48 -17.91 -47.09
CA ILE A 143 -22.38 -17.95 -45.91
C ILE A 143 -22.01 -19.12 -44.98
N ALA A 144 -21.78 -20.31 -45.52
CA ALA A 144 -21.43 -21.49 -44.74
C ALA A 144 -20.12 -21.30 -43.96
N SER A 145 -19.10 -20.72 -44.57
CA SER A 145 -17.81 -20.42 -43.91
C SER A 145 -17.98 -19.44 -42.74
N ASN A 146 -18.81 -18.40 -42.88
CA ASN A 146 -19.09 -17.47 -41.78
C ASN A 146 -19.78 -18.17 -40.59
N ILE A 147 -20.69 -19.11 -40.86
CA ILE A 147 -21.34 -19.90 -39.82
C ILE A 147 -20.34 -20.84 -39.14
N ILE A 148 -19.52 -21.57 -39.91
CA ILE A 148 -18.52 -22.52 -39.37
C ILE A 148 -17.54 -21.80 -38.44
N ASN A 149 -17.06 -20.62 -38.83
CA ASN A 149 -16.11 -19.85 -38.03
C ASN A 149 -16.69 -19.37 -36.69
N SER A 150 -18.02 -19.22 -36.59
CA SER A 150 -18.72 -18.77 -35.38
C SER A 150 -19.47 -19.90 -34.66
N LEU A 151 -19.29 -21.16 -35.09
CA LEU A 151 -19.98 -22.30 -34.50
C LEU A 151 -19.20 -22.79 -33.27
N LYS A 152 -19.61 -22.33 -32.09
CA LYS A 152 -19.09 -22.82 -30.80
C LYS A 152 -20.19 -23.58 -30.08
N LYS A 153 -19.80 -24.71 -29.48
CA LYS A 153 -20.66 -25.42 -28.55
C LYS A 153 -20.21 -25.03 -27.13
N PRO A 154 -21.13 -24.66 -26.23
CA PRO A 154 -20.78 -24.38 -24.85
C PRO A 154 -20.10 -25.62 -24.23
N GLN A 155 -18.98 -25.39 -23.54
CA GLN A 155 -18.20 -26.47 -22.90
C GLN A 155 -18.93 -27.04 -21.69
N ASN A 156 -19.51 -26.18 -20.87
CA ASN A 156 -20.25 -26.54 -19.67
C ASN A 156 -21.68 -26.02 -19.70
N VAL A 157 -22.56 -26.69 -18.94
CA VAL A 157 -23.99 -26.35 -18.84
C VAL A 157 -24.22 -24.97 -18.20
N TYR A 158 -23.36 -24.56 -17.26
CA TYR A 158 -23.44 -23.25 -16.63
C TYR A 158 -22.91 -22.11 -17.51
N ASP A 159 -22.18 -22.41 -18.57
CA ASP A 159 -21.73 -21.41 -19.56
C ASP A 159 -22.78 -21.20 -20.67
N ASP A 160 -23.72 -22.13 -20.81
CA ASP A 160 -24.81 -22.06 -21.77
C ASP A 160 -25.93 -21.14 -21.27
N GLN A 161 -25.77 -19.83 -21.49
CA GLN A 161 -26.74 -18.80 -21.10
C GLN A 161 -28.15 -19.08 -21.65
N LEU A 162 -28.23 -19.67 -22.84
CA LEU A 162 -29.48 -19.98 -23.52
C LEU A 162 -30.18 -21.13 -22.81
N TYR A 163 -29.46 -22.19 -22.49
CA TYR A 163 -29.96 -23.29 -21.67
C TYR A 163 -30.45 -22.78 -20.31
N LEU A 164 -29.65 -21.97 -19.62
CA LEU A 164 -30.02 -21.38 -18.32
C LEU A 164 -31.30 -20.56 -18.41
N TRP A 165 -31.41 -19.67 -19.40
CA TRP A 165 -32.60 -18.85 -19.60
C TRP A 165 -33.84 -19.71 -19.86
N ASN A 166 -33.73 -20.73 -20.71
CA ASN A 166 -34.83 -21.62 -21.03
C ASN A 166 -35.32 -22.39 -19.80
N GLU A 167 -34.42 -23.07 -19.08
CA GLU A 167 -34.80 -23.88 -17.92
C GLU A 167 -35.35 -23.03 -16.77
N ILE A 168 -34.76 -21.85 -16.51
CA ILE A 168 -35.28 -20.91 -15.52
C ILE A 168 -36.70 -20.49 -15.88
N ASN A 169 -36.97 -20.12 -17.14
CA ASN A 169 -38.31 -19.71 -17.55
C ASN A 169 -39.33 -20.86 -17.56
N LYS A 170 -38.92 -22.11 -17.80
CA LYS A 170 -39.79 -23.29 -17.56
C LYS A 170 -40.20 -23.40 -16.11
N ILE A 171 -39.26 -23.23 -15.18
CA ILE A 171 -39.53 -23.32 -13.74
C ILE A 171 -40.41 -22.15 -13.26
N LYS A 172 -40.13 -20.92 -13.72
CA LYS A 172 -40.91 -19.74 -13.34
C LYS A 172 -42.31 -19.74 -13.96
N ASN A 173 -42.42 -20.26 -15.19
CA ASN A 173 -43.60 -20.30 -16.05
C ASN A 173 -44.41 -18.98 -16.07
N LEU A 174 -43.69 -17.85 -16.16
CA LEU A 174 -44.31 -16.52 -16.19
C LEU A 174 -45.04 -16.29 -17.50
N ASN A 175 -45.94 -15.31 -17.48
CA ASN A 175 -46.55 -14.78 -18.68
C ASN A 175 -45.59 -13.90 -19.46
N PHE A 176 -45.66 -14.05 -20.78
CA PHE A 176 -44.98 -13.23 -21.76
C PHE A 176 -46.02 -12.57 -22.66
N LYS A 177 -45.64 -11.45 -23.27
CA LYS A 177 -46.41 -10.78 -24.32
C LYS A 177 -45.64 -10.80 -25.64
N ILE A 178 -46.39 -10.74 -26.74
CA ILE A 178 -45.85 -10.52 -28.08
C ILE A 178 -46.59 -9.36 -28.75
N ASP A 179 -45.84 -8.32 -29.12
CA ASP A 179 -46.39 -7.09 -29.72
C ASP A 179 -46.57 -7.21 -31.26
N GLY A 180 -46.05 -8.29 -31.84
CA GLY A 180 -46.15 -8.65 -33.27
C GLY A 180 -44.88 -9.33 -33.76
N ILE A 181 -44.93 -10.03 -34.91
CA ILE A 181 -43.70 -10.54 -35.55
C ILE A 181 -43.12 -9.45 -36.46
N PRO A 182 -41.81 -9.13 -36.37
CA PRO A 182 -41.15 -8.27 -37.34
C PRO A 182 -41.32 -8.79 -38.77
N LYS A 183 -41.64 -7.91 -39.72
CA LYS A 183 -41.84 -8.29 -41.15
C LYS A 183 -40.70 -9.15 -41.72
N ALA A 184 -39.46 -8.90 -41.30
CA ALA A 184 -38.30 -9.69 -41.72
C ALA A 184 -38.36 -11.17 -41.27
N LEU A 185 -39.05 -11.46 -40.18
CA LEU A 185 -39.25 -12.82 -39.65
C LEU A 185 -40.52 -13.48 -40.18
N GLU A 186 -41.48 -12.71 -40.72
CA GLU A 186 -42.70 -13.27 -41.34
C GLU A 186 -42.38 -14.15 -42.56
N ASN A 187 -41.23 -14.00 -43.22
CA ASN A 187 -40.88 -14.84 -44.37
C ASN A 187 -40.67 -16.32 -44.01
N TRP A 188 -40.44 -16.59 -42.73
CA TRP A 188 -40.12 -17.91 -42.19
C TRP A 188 -41.34 -18.58 -41.57
N ASP A 189 -41.61 -19.82 -41.97
CA ASP A 189 -42.82 -20.54 -41.55
C ASP A 189 -42.78 -20.88 -40.05
N GLU A 190 -41.60 -21.15 -39.47
CA GLU A 190 -41.46 -21.45 -38.04
C GLU A 190 -41.98 -20.32 -37.13
N PHE A 191 -41.70 -19.06 -37.49
CA PHE A 191 -42.17 -17.91 -36.73
C PHE A 191 -43.66 -17.63 -36.98
N LYS A 192 -44.12 -17.75 -38.23
CA LYS A 192 -45.55 -17.64 -38.57
C LYS A 192 -46.40 -18.64 -37.78
N GLU A 193 -45.97 -19.90 -37.74
CA GLU A 193 -46.66 -20.95 -37.00
C GLU A 193 -46.73 -20.63 -35.51
N LEU A 194 -45.63 -20.17 -34.91
CA LEU A 194 -45.59 -19.76 -33.51
C LEU A 194 -46.59 -18.63 -33.22
N TYR A 195 -46.64 -17.59 -34.07
CA TYR A 195 -47.58 -16.48 -33.86
C TYR A 195 -49.04 -16.87 -34.07
N VAL A 196 -49.34 -17.71 -35.06
CA VAL A 196 -50.68 -18.26 -35.25
C VAL A 196 -51.10 -19.07 -34.02
N PHE A 197 -50.20 -19.87 -33.47
CA PHE A 197 -50.45 -20.62 -32.23
C PHE A 197 -50.75 -19.68 -31.05
N ILE A 198 -49.89 -18.69 -30.78
CA ILE A 198 -50.10 -17.72 -29.68
C ILE A 198 -51.42 -16.95 -29.86
N LYS A 199 -51.73 -16.54 -31.09
CA LYS A 199 -53.01 -15.89 -31.40
C LYS A 199 -54.20 -16.81 -31.10
N SER A 200 -54.11 -18.09 -31.47
CA SER A 200 -55.16 -19.06 -31.19
C SER A 200 -55.38 -19.31 -29.70
N LEU A 201 -54.31 -19.32 -28.89
CA LEU A 201 -54.41 -19.40 -27.42
C LEU A 201 -55.26 -18.25 -26.88
N ASN A 202 -54.92 -17.02 -27.29
CA ASN A 202 -55.61 -15.81 -26.83
C ASN A 202 -57.06 -15.73 -27.32
N GLU A 203 -57.37 -16.18 -28.54
CA GLU A 203 -58.74 -16.23 -29.06
C GLU A 203 -59.65 -17.17 -28.25
N VAL A 204 -59.11 -18.29 -27.74
CA VAL A 204 -59.83 -19.20 -26.84
C VAL A 204 -60.11 -18.53 -25.49
N PHE A 205 -59.18 -17.72 -24.97
CA PHE A 205 -59.36 -16.97 -23.73
C PHE A 205 -60.33 -15.78 -23.88
N ILE A 206 -60.30 -15.04 -25.00
CA ILE A 206 -61.20 -13.92 -25.30
C ILE A 206 -62.67 -14.37 -25.38
N LYS A 207 -62.94 -15.59 -25.88
CA LYS A 207 -64.31 -16.14 -25.88
C LYS A 207 -64.89 -16.35 -24.47
N LYS A 208 -64.05 -16.44 -23.42
CA LYS A 208 -64.48 -16.59 -22.02
C LYS A 208 -64.73 -15.27 -21.29
N ARG A 209 -64.06 -14.16 -21.66
CA ARG A 209 -64.25 -12.82 -21.07
C ARG A 209 -65.08 -11.93 -22.01
N LYS A 210 -66.39 -11.79 -21.74
CA LYS A 210 -67.22 -10.80 -22.43
C LYS A 210 -66.81 -9.38 -22.01
N LYS A 211 -66.43 -8.57 -23.01
CA LYS A 211 -66.20 -7.11 -22.97
C LYS A 211 -65.01 -6.67 -22.11
N ASP A 212 -63.90 -6.38 -22.76
CA ASP A 212 -63.32 -5.03 -22.68
C ASP A 212 -62.53 -4.71 -23.96
N LYS A 213 -62.77 -3.50 -24.49
CA LYS A 213 -62.09 -2.94 -25.66
C LYS A 213 -60.81 -2.24 -25.20
N GLN A 214 -59.82 -3.00 -24.78
CA GLN A 214 -58.42 -2.54 -24.76
C GLN A 214 -57.64 -3.43 -25.72
N GLU A 215 -56.70 -2.82 -26.44
CA GLU A 215 -55.86 -3.45 -27.47
C GLU A 215 -55.50 -4.88 -27.07
N SER A 216 -55.82 -5.84 -27.94
CA SER A 216 -55.68 -7.27 -27.66
C SER A 216 -54.21 -7.67 -27.59
N LEU A 217 -53.57 -7.40 -26.45
CA LEU A 217 -52.23 -7.84 -26.13
C LEU A 217 -52.24 -9.38 -26.17
N LEU A 218 -51.37 -9.97 -27.00
CA LEU A 218 -51.25 -11.42 -27.08
C LEU A 218 -50.32 -11.90 -25.97
N THR A 219 -50.86 -12.64 -25.00
CA THR A 219 -50.11 -13.17 -23.86
C THR A 219 -50.08 -14.69 -23.84
N PHE A 220 -49.03 -15.29 -23.30
CA PHE A 220 -48.91 -16.74 -23.16
C PHE A 220 -47.99 -17.09 -21.98
N HIS A 221 -48.17 -18.27 -21.41
CA HIS A 221 -47.22 -18.82 -20.44
C HIS A 221 -46.04 -19.48 -21.16
N TYR A 222 -44.84 -19.35 -20.60
CA TYR A 222 -43.63 -19.89 -21.20
C TYR A 222 -43.72 -21.38 -21.55
N ASP A 223 -44.29 -22.19 -20.66
CA ASP A 223 -44.44 -23.64 -20.85
C ASP A 223 -45.39 -23.96 -22.03
N GLU A 224 -46.36 -23.11 -22.36
CA GLU A 224 -47.27 -23.36 -23.50
C GLU A 224 -46.51 -23.40 -24.83
N ILE A 225 -45.54 -22.49 -25.02
CA ILE A 225 -44.66 -22.50 -26.20
C ILE A 225 -43.77 -23.73 -26.19
N HIS A 226 -43.19 -24.06 -25.03
CA HIS A 226 -42.33 -25.22 -24.90
C HIS A 226 -43.07 -26.53 -25.25
N GLN A 227 -44.27 -26.74 -24.69
CA GLN A 227 -45.10 -27.91 -24.98
C GLN A 227 -45.58 -27.95 -26.43
N TYR A 228 -45.91 -26.80 -27.02
CA TYR A 228 -46.26 -26.70 -28.44
C TYR A 228 -45.14 -27.27 -29.33
N PHE A 229 -43.91 -26.79 -29.14
CA PHE A 229 -42.78 -27.26 -29.94
C PHE A 229 -42.40 -28.71 -29.65
N LEU A 230 -42.48 -29.13 -28.37
CA LEU A 230 -42.22 -30.51 -27.98
C LEU A 230 -43.20 -31.48 -28.68
N SER A 231 -44.48 -31.12 -28.73
CA SER A 231 -45.53 -31.93 -29.39
C SER A 231 -45.36 -32.02 -30.91
N LYS A 232 -44.74 -31.01 -31.53
CA LYS A 232 -44.51 -30.93 -32.97
C LYS A 232 -43.32 -31.76 -33.41
N ASN A 233 -42.19 -31.60 -32.72
CA ASN A 233 -40.96 -32.32 -33.05
C ASN A 233 -39.99 -32.31 -31.87
N GLU A 234 -40.02 -33.37 -31.07
CA GLU A 234 -39.14 -33.57 -29.91
C GLU A 234 -37.65 -33.42 -30.27
N GLN A 235 -37.24 -33.88 -31.46
CA GLN A 235 -35.85 -33.81 -31.91
C GLN A 235 -35.37 -32.37 -32.22
N LYS A 236 -36.29 -31.41 -32.33
CA LYS A 236 -36.00 -29.99 -32.62
C LYS A 236 -36.26 -29.06 -31.43
N ILE A 237 -36.52 -29.58 -30.23
CA ILE A 237 -36.85 -28.73 -29.07
C ILE A 237 -35.77 -27.68 -28.77
N ASN A 238 -34.50 -28.05 -28.89
CA ASN A 238 -33.39 -27.11 -28.67
C ASN A 238 -33.37 -26.00 -29.73
N PHE A 239 -33.61 -26.33 -31.01
CA PHE A 239 -33.71 -25.35 -32.09
C PHE A 239 -34.84 -24.32 -31.80
N PHE A 240 -36.01 -24.78 -31.39
CA PHE A 240 -37.13 -23.88 -31.07
C PHE A 240 -36.92 -23.09 -29.76
N SER A 241 -36.18 -23.66 -28.81
CA SER A 241 -35.78 -22.94 -27.58
C SER A 241 -34.82 -21.79 -27.93
N GLU A 242 -33.88 -22.01 -28.86
CA GLU A 242 -33.02 -20.94 -29.37
C GLU A 242 -33.80 -19.84 -30.11
N LEU A 243 -34.81 -20.21 -30.90
CA LEU A 243 -35.67 -19.25 -31.59
C LEU A 243 -36.47 -18.39 -30.60
N THR A 244 -37.01 -19.02 -29.55
CA THR A 244 -37.75 -18.29 -28.51
C THR A 244 -36.84 -17.32 -27.77
N TYR A 245 -35.62 -17.75 -27.43
CA TYR A 245 -34.61 -16.89 -26.85
C TYR A 245 -34.22 -15.73 -27.77
N LEU A 246 -34.04 -15.98 -29.08
CA LEU A 246 -33.75 -14.94 -30.08
C LEU A 246 -34.85 -13.88 -30.12
N LEU A 247 -36.13 -14.29 -30.11
CA LEU A 247 -37.25 -13.35 -30.06
C LEU A 247 -37.26 -12.52 -28.77
N ASN A 248 -36.86 -13.12 -27.64
CA ASN A 248 -36.75 -12.40 -26.38
C ASN A 248 -35.63 -11.35 -26.39
N GLN A 249 -34.44 -11.72 -26.88
CA GLN A 249 -33.30 -10.81 -26.97
C GLN A 249 -33.58 -9.61 -27.88
N ASN A 250 -34.39 -9.80 -28.93
CA ASN A 250 -34.82 -8.76 -29.85
C ASN A 250 -36.10 -8.02 -29.40
N LYS A 251 -36.52 -8.19 -28.14
CA LYS A 251 -37.70 -7.52 -27.54
C LYS A 251 -39.01 -7.77 -28.31
N THR A 252 -39.07 -8.86 -29.07
CA THR A 252 -40.30 -9.29 -29.74
C THR A 252 -41.21 -10.02 -28.76
N ILE A 253 -40.60 -10.81 -27.88
CA ILE A 253 -41.25 -11.48 -26.75
C ILE A 253 -40.70 -10.88 -25.46
N GLU A 254 -41.57 -10.36 -24.60
CA GLU A 254 -41.17 -9.75 -23.33
C GLU A 254 -41.96 -10.35 -22.17
N GLU A 255 -41.34 -10.46 -21.00
CA GLU A 255 -42.05 -10.84 -19.77
C GLU A 255 -43.17 -9.82 -19.49
N TYR A 256 -44.39 -10.31 -19.28
CA TYR A 256 -45.57 -9.49 -19.01
C TYR A 256 -46.00 -9.63 -17.56
N GLN A 257 -45.76 -8.59 -16.78
CA GLN A 257 -46.26 -8.46 -15.41
C GLN A 257 -47.74 -8.06 -15.38
N GLY A 258 -48.60 -8.82 -16.06
CA GLY A 258 -50.05 -8.68 -15.90
C GLY A 258 -50.49 -9.01 -14.46
N ASP A 259 -51.73 -8.66 -14.11
CA ASP A 259 -52.38 -8.89 -12.81
C ASP A 259 -52.60 -10.39 -12.48
N GLU A 260 -51.56 -11.22 -12.54
CA GLU A 260 -51.63 -12.59 -12.05
C GLU A 260 -51.15 -12.67 -10.60
N PHE A 261 -52.12 -12.91 -9.73
CA PHE A 261 -51.91 -13.19 -8.32
C PHE A 261 -51.28 -14.59 -8.20
N ILE A 262 -49.94 -14.69 -8.23
CA ILE A 262 -49.25 -15.94 -7.91
C ILE A 262 -49.42 -16.19 -6.42
N ASN A 263 -49.98 -17.35 -6.04
CA ASN A 263 -50.18 -17.70 -4.64
C ASN A 263 -48.82 -17.77 -3.92
N ILE A 264 -48.78 -17.38 -2.63
CA ILE A 264 -47.58 -17.49 -1.78
C ILE A 264 -47.01 -18.91 -1.78
N LEU A 265 -47.85 -19.95 -1.84
CA LEU A 265 -47.41 -21.35 -1.89
C LEU A 265 -46.70 -21.67 -3.21
N GLU A 266 -47.29 -21.30 -4.35
CA GLU A 266 -46.69 -21.47 -5.68
C GLU A 266 -45.38 -20.70 -5.81
N ARG A 267 -45.33 -19.47 -5.30
CA ARG A 267 -44.09 -18.68 -5.22
C ARG A 267 -42.99 -19.37 -4.43
N LYS A 268 -43.33 -20.00 -3.29
CA LYS A 268 -42.35 -20.76 -2.49
C LYS A 268 -41.86 -22.00 -3.21
N GLU A 269 -42.74 -22.69 -3.92
CA GLU A 269 -42.41 -23.87 -4.73
C GLU A 269 -41.47 -23.50 -5.89
N ILE A 270 -41.80 -22.45 -6.65
CA ILE A 270 -40.95 -21.91 -7.73
C ILE A 270 -39.56 -21.56 -7.18
N ILE A 271 -39.49 -20.83 -6.06
CA ILE A 271 -38.22 -20.48 -5.40
C ILE A 271 -37.41 -21.74 -5.04
N GLN A 272 -38.07 -22.79 -4.54
CA GLN A 272 -37.39 -24.03 -4.17
C GLN A 272 -36.89 -24.79 -5.39
N ASN A 273 -37.67 -24.85 -6.46
CA ASN A 273 -37.31 -25.50 -7.72
C ASN A 273 -36.15 -24.77 -8.40
N LEU A 274 -36.19 -23.44 -8.46
CA LEU A 274 -35.06 -22.62 -8.94
C LEU A 274 -33.79 -22.87 -8.11
N LYS A 275 -33.90 -22.94 -6.78
CA LYS A 275 -32.76 -23.29 -5.92
C LYS A 275 -32.22 -24.69 -6.20
N ASN A 276 -33.09 -25.66 -6.48
CA ASN A 276 -32.68 -27.03 -6.78
C ASN A 276 -31.97 -27.11 -8.14
N PHE A 277 -32.37 -26.28 -9.11
CA PHE A 277 -31.73 -26.17 -10.42
C PHE A 277 -30.36 -25.46 -10.36
N ILE A 278 -30.27 -24.33 -9.66
CA ILE A 278 -29.08 -23.46 -9.69
C ILE A 278 -27.95 -23.97 -8.77
N LYS A 279 -28.28 -24.57 -7.63
CA LYS A 279 -27.25 -25.01 -6.65
C LYS A 279 -26.23 -25.99 -7.23
N PRO A 280 -26.61 -27.04 -8.00
CA PRO A 280 -25.65 -27.92 -8.66
C PRO A 280 -24.74 -27.17 -9.63
N LEU A 281 -25.30 -26.29 -10.47
CA LEU A 281 -24.54 -25.51 -11.44
C LEU A 281 -23.50 -24.61 -10.77
N LEU A 282 -23.92 -23.89 -9.72
CA LEU A 282 -23.02 -23.06 -8.92
C LEU A 282 -21.94 -23.92 -8.25
N LYS A 283 -22.27 -25.12 -7.77
CA LYS A 283 -21.28 -26.03 -7.19
C LYS A 283 -20.25 -26.47 -8.22
N ASP A 284 -20.68 -26.84 -9.42
CA ASP A 284 -19.78 -27.29 -10.49
C ASP A 284 -18.84 -26.17 -10.94
N LEU A 285 -19.37 -24.95 -11.13
CA LEU A 285 -18.57 -23.75 -11.41
C LEU A 285 -17.56 -23.47 -10.30
N ASN A 286 -17.97 -23.53 -9.03
CA ASN A 286 -17.04 -23.33 -7.91
C ASN A 286 -15.90 -24.36 -7.92
N LEU A 287 -16.19 -25.62 -8.23
CA LEU A 287 -15.19 -26.69 -8.27
C LEU A 287 -14.20 -26.48 -9.41
N GLU A 288 -14.67 -26.13 -10.61
CA GLU A 288 -13.82 -25.83 -11.76
C GLU A 288 -12.91 -24.63 -11.47
N LYS A 289 -13.49 -23.50 -11.05
CA LYS A 289 -12.73 -22.26 -10.79
C LYS A 289 -11.76 -22.37 -9.62
N SER A 290 -12.02 -23.30 -8.70
CA SER A 290 -11.14 -23.57 -7.54
C SER A 290 -10.14 -24.70 -7.78
N GLU A 291 -10.13 -25.35 -8.95
CA GLU A 291 -9.32 -26.57 -9.16
C GLU A 291 -7.82 -26.30 -9.01
N ASP A 292 -7.31 -25.27 -9.70
CA ASP A 292 -5.91 -24.85 -9.61
C ASP A 292 -5.53 -24.41 -8.19
N ILE A 293 -6.44 -23.72 -7.51
CA ILE A 293 -6.27 -23.26 -6.13
C ILE A 293 -6.19 -24.45 -5.18
N ILE A 294 -7.08 -25.44 -5.33
CA ILE A 294 -7.08 -26.67 -4.53
C ILE A 294 -5.81 -27.47 -4.78
N ALA A 295 -5.31 -27.51 -6.02
CA ALA A 295 -4.02 -28.13 -6.34
C ALA A 295 -2.88 -27.42 -5.59
N GLU A 296 -2.84 -26.08 -5.63
CA GLU A 296 -1.83 -25.30 -4.93
C GLU A 296 -1.92 -25.47 -3.39
N ILE A 297 -3.13 -25.55 -2.82
CA ILE A 297 -3.33 -25.82 -1.39
C ILE A 297 -2.69 -27.16 -0.97
N LYS A 298 -2.80 -28.19 -1.82
CA LYS A 298 -2.21 -29.51 -1.54
C LYS A 298 -0.69 -29.46 -1.46
N GLU A 299 -0.05 -28.52 -2.14
CA GLU A 299 1.41 -28.34 -2.12
C GLU A 299 1.91 -27.65 -0.84
N PHE A 300 1.06 -26.89 -0.13
CA PHE A 300 1.49 -26.07 1.01
C PHE A 300 1.93 -26.85 2.27
N ASN A 301 1.82 -28.19 2.29
CA ASN A 301 2.28 -29.05 3.39
C ASN A 301 1.89 -28.50 4.79
N LEU A 302 0.68 -27.97 4.90
CA LEU A 302 0.08 -27.58 6.17
C LEU A 302 0.07 -28.85 7.06
N LYS A 303 0.66 -28.81 8.25
CA LYS A 303 1.10 -29.99 9.03
C LYS A 303 -0.02 -30.95 9.48
N ASP A 304 -1.26 -30.70 9.08
CA ASP A 304 -2.39 -31.59 9.33
C ASP A 304 -2.60 -32.58 8.19
N LYS A 305 -2.29 -33.85 8.45
CA LYS A 305 -2.67 -35.00 7.60
C LYS A 305 -4.19 -35.07 7.33
N GLN A 306 -5.00 -34.27 8.02
CA GLN A 306 -6.45 -34.15 7.81
C GLN A 306 -6.84 -33.26 6.62
N ILE A 307 -5.99 -32.34 6.12
CA ILE A 307 -6.41 -31.36 5.09
C ILE A 307 -6.72 -32.03 3.75
N GLY A 308 -5.99 -33.06 3.35
CA GLY A 308 -6.30 -33.81 2.11
C GLY A 308 -7.65 -34.53 2.16
N ALA A 309 -8.01 -35.08 3.34
CA ALA A 309 -9.32 -35.70 3.57
C ALA A 309 -10.43 -34.65 3.76
N ASP A 310 -10.12 -33.53 4.40
CA ASP A 310 -11.02 -32.38 4.59
C ASP A 310 -11.34 -31.72 3.24
N LEU A 311 -10.38 -31.60 2.30
CA LEU A 311 -10.63 -31.00 0.97
C LEU A 311 -11.61 -31.82 0.12
N GLU A 312 -11.52 -33.16 0.11
CA GLU A 312 -12.47 -34.00 -0.62
C GLU A 312 -13.86 -34.04 0.06
N ASP A 313 -13.94 -33.87 1.38
CA ASP A 313 -15.21 -33.63 2.07
C ASP A 313 -15.75 -32.22 1.79
N LEU A 314 -14.87 -31.22 1.75
CA LEU A 314 -15.19 -29.82 1.50
C LEU A 314 -15.88 -29.63 0.15
N LYS A 315 -15.39 -30.32 -0.89
CA LYS A 315 -16.02 -30.33 -2.23
C LYS A 315 -17.48 -30.78 -2.21
N LYS A 316 -17.93 -31.49 -1.17
CA LYS A 316 -19.33 -31.92 -0.99
C LYS A 316 -20.17 -30.92 -0.20
N GLN A 317 -19.54 -29.99 0.52
CA GLN A 317 -20.21 -29.00 1.36
C GLN A 317 -20.89 -27.90 0.52
N LYS A 318 -21.75 -27.12 1.18
CA LYS A 318 -22.41 -25.96 0.57
C LYS A 318 -21.40 -24.83 0.37
N ILE A 319 -21.64 -23.96 -0.62
CA ILE A 319 -20.81 -22.80 -0.95
C ILE A 319 -20.44 -21.93 0.26
N GLY A 320 -21.38 -21.72 1.19
CA GLY A 320 -21.16 -20.91 2.41
C GLY A 320 -20.20 -21.52 3.42
N ILE A 321 -19.81 -22.79 3.26
CA ILE A 321 -18.75 -23.45 4.04
C ILE A 321 -17.51 -23.63 3.16
N PHE A 322 -17.70 -24.04 1.91
CA PHE A 322 -16.63 -24.30 0.95
C PHE A 322 -15.75 -23.07 0.71
N LEU A 323 -16.32 -21.95 0.27
CA LEU A 323 -15.53 -20.76 -0.09
C LEU A 323 -14.75 -20.19 1.09
N PRO A 324 -15.35 -19.94 2.27
CA PRO A 324 -14.58 -19.45 3.42
C PRO A 324 -13.42 -20.37 3.81
N LYS A 325 -13.62 -21.69 3.85
CA LYS A 325 -12.53 -22.63 4.16
C LYS A 325 -11.45 -22.68 3.08
N ILE A 326 -11.80 -22.59 1.80
CA ILE A 326 -10.81 -22.50 0.71
C ILE A 326 -9.95 -21.25 0.87
N VAL A 327 -10.56 -20.11 1.19
CA VAL A 327 -9.87 -18.86 1.47
C VAL A 327 -8.92 -19.03 2.66
N ASP A 328 -9.41 -19.61 3.75
CA ASP A 328 -8.58 -19.83 4.94
C ASP A 328 -7.36 -20.69 4.63
N TYR A 329 -7.55 -21.85 3.97
CA TYR A 329 -6.47 -22.76 3.64
C TYR A 329 -5.48 -22.15 2.64
N TYR A 330 -5.96 -21.44 1.63
CA TYR A 330 -5.10 -20.83 0.63
C TYR A 330 -4.23 -19.74 1.26
N ILE A 331 -4.83 -18.82 2.00
CA ILE A 331 -4.11 -17.70 2.61
C ILE A 331 -3.12 -18.21 3.67
N LEU A 332 -3.53 -19.15 4.55
CA LEU A 332 -2.63 -19.72 5.56
C LEU A 332 -1.44 -20.47 4.92
N GLY A 333 -1.69 -21.19 3.82
CA GLY A 333 -0.65 -21.90 3.10
C GLY A 333 0.36 -20.96 2.42
N LEU A 334 -0.13 -19.87 1.82
CA LEU A 334 0.73 -18.81 1.29
C LEU A 334 1.55 -18.15 2.42
N GLU A 335 0.90 -17.70 3.49
CA GLU A 335 1.56 -17.06 4.64
C GLU A 335 2.70 -17.93 5.19
N LYS A 336 2.45 -19.24 5.37
CA LYS A 336 3.46 -20.18 5.86
C LYS A 336 4.63 -20.35 4.86
N LYS A 337 4.33 -20.53 3.57
CA LYS A 337 5.34 -20.69 2.51
C LYS A 337 6.27 -19.47 2.42
N PHE A 338 5.76 -18.27 2.68
CA PHE A 338 6.58 -17.05 2.69
C PHE A 338 7.24 -16.77 4.03
N GLN A 339 6.64 -17.16 5.16
CA GLN A 339 7.32 -17.11 6.46
C GLN A 339 8.60 -17.95 6.47
N GLU A 340 8.57 -19.14 5.86
CA GLU A 340 9.77 -19.98 5.70
C GLU A 340 10.87 -19.25 4.89
N LYS A 341 10.51 -18.54 3.81
CA LYS A 341 11.47 -17.74 3.04
C LYS A 341 12.02 -16.53 3.78
N ILE A 342 11.19 -15.84 4.55
CA ILE A 342 11.60 -14.67 5.35
C ILE A 342 12.65 -15.05 6.42
N HIS A 343 12.66 -16.30 6.87
CA HIS A 343 13.67 -16.77 7.82
C HIS A 343 15.03 -17.10 7.19
N ASP A 344 15.06 -17.45 5.91
CA ASP A 344 16.28 -17.87 5.21
C ASP A 344 17.04 -16.69 4.56
N ASP A 345 16.34 -15.62 4.17
CA ASP A 345 16.85 -14.53 3.35
C ASP A 345 16.97 -13.20 4.15
N THR A 346 18.19 -12.68 4.28
CA THR A 346 18.52 -11.51 5.13
C THR A 346 18.62 -10.19 4.36
N GLU A 347 18.28 -10.16 3.07
CA GLU A 347 18.41 -8.95 2.24
C GLU A 347 17.09 -8.15 2.10
N PRO A 348 17.09 -6.83 2.37
CA PRO A 348 15.91 -5.97 2.26
C PRO A 348 15.21 -5.94 0.89
N GLU A 349 15.94 -6.23 -0.20
CA GLU A 349 15.41 -6.29 -1.57
C GLU A 349 14.56 -7.55 -1.82
N GLU A 350 14.74 -8.60 -1.02
CA GLU A 350 13.96 -9.84 -1.14
C GLU A 350 12.58 -9.72 -0.47
N PHE A 351 12.45 -8.88 0.55
CA PHE A 351 11.17 -8.61 1.22
C PHE A 351 10.13 -7.97 0.28
N GLU A 352 10.53 -7.01 -0.56
CA GLU A 352 9.62 -6.39 -1.53
C GLU A 352 9.21 -7.38 -2.63
N LYS A 353 10.12 -8.26 -3.06
CA LYS A 353 9.81 -9.33 -4.02
C LYS A 353 8.83 -10.34 -3.42
N ILE A 354 9.02 -10.74 -2.16
CA ILE A 354 8.12 -11.64 -1.43
C ILE A 354 6.74 -11.00 -1.27
N ALA A 355 6.67 -9.73 -0.85
CA ALA A 355 5.42 -9.00 -0.73
C ALA A 355 4.69 -8.92 -2.08
N ASN A 356 5.35 -8.47 -3.14
CA ASN A 356 4.75 -8.36 -4.47
C ASN A 356 4.25 -9.72 -5.00
N PHE A 357 5.00 -10.80 -4.76
CA PHE A 357 4.58 -12.14 -5.15
C PHE A 357 3.33 -12.61 -4.38
N TYR A 358 3.31 -12.41 -3.06
CA TYR A 358 2.12 -12.71 -2.23
C TYR A 358 0.89 -11.92 -2.72
N TYR A 359 1.05 -10.62 -2.99
CA TYR A 359 0.00 -9.77 -3.53
C TYR A 359 -0.57 -10.31 -4.84
N THR A 360 0.32 -10.61 -5.79
CA THR A 360 -0.06 -11.12 -7.10
C THR A 360 -0.86 -12.42 -6.96
N LYS A 361 -0.43 -13.32 -6.07
CA LYS A 361 -1.14 -14.59 -5.80
C LYS A 361 -2.50 -14.39 -5.17
N ILE A 362 -2.62 -13.51 -4.18
CA ILE A 362 -3.91 -13.19 -3.54
C ILE A 362 -4.86 -12.51 -4.54
N ASP A 363 -4.36 -11.63 -5.40
CA ASP A 363 -5.19 -10.96 -6.41
C ASP A 363 -5.67 -11.92 -7.50
N GLN A 364 -4.81 -12.84 -7.95
CA GLN A 364 -5.20 -13.93 -8.85
C GLN A 364 -6.26 -14.82 -8.22
N PHE A 365 -6.09 -15.18 -6.94
CA PHE A 365 -7.07 -15.95 -6.19
C PHE A 365 -8.41 -15.23 -6.04
N TYR A 366 -8.38 -13.93 -5.67
CA TYR A 366 -9.57 -13.12 -5.53
C TYR A 366 -10.31 -12.96 -6.86
N SER A 367 -9.59 -12.78 -7.97
CA SER A 367 -10.17 -12.71 -9.32
C SER A 367 -10.97 -13.98 -9.67
N LYS A 368 -10.52 -15.16 -9.24
CA LYS A 368 -11.28 -16.42 -9.46
C LYS A 368 -12.60 -16.44 -8.70
N ILE A 369 -12.65 -15.84 -7.51
CA ILE A 369 -13.88 -15.70 -6.75
C ILE A 369 -14.80 -14.67 -7.40
N GLN A 370 -14.26 -13.57 -7.94
CA GLN A 370 -15.02 -12.58 -8.68
C GLN A 370 -15.65 -13.17 -9.95
N GLU A 371 -14.95 -14.03 -10.70
CA GLU A 371 -15.55 -14.73 -11.86
C GLU A 371 -16.83 -15.50 -11.47
N ILE A 372 -16.86 -16.10 -10.28
CA ILE A 372 -18.03 -16.84 -9.77
C ILE A 372 -19.14 -15.87 -9.34
N GLU A 373 -18.77 -14.76 -8.69
CA GLU A 373 -19.72 -13.70 -8.31
C GLU A 373 -20.38 -13.07 -9.55
N ASP A 374 -19.59 -12.74 -10.58
CA ASP A 374 -20.05 -12.17 -11.85
C ASP A 374 -21.01 -13.11 -12.59
N TRP A 375 -20.75 -14.43 -12.54
CA TRP A 375 -21.68 -15.41 -13.07
C TRP A 375 -23.03 -15.37 -12.32
N VAL A 376 -23.02 -15.28 -10.98
CA VAL A 376 -24.25 -15.17 -10.19
C VAL A 376 -25.00 -13.87 -10.51
N LEU A 377 -24.30 -12.75 -10.69
CA LEU A 377 -24.91 -11.48 -11.08
C LEU A 377 -25.53 -11.55 -12.49
N THR A 378 -24.87 -12.23 -13.42
CA THR A 378 -25.40 -12.45 -14.77
C THR A 378 -26.68 -13.29 -14.72
N LEU A 379 -26.73 -14.30 -13.85
CA LEU A 379 -27.89 -15.16 -13.64
C LEU A 379 -29.11 -14.38 -13.10
N GLU A 380 -28.91 -13.34 -12.28
CA GLU A 380 -30.00 -12.52 -11.73
C GLU A 380 -30.86 -11.88 -12.81
N ASN A 381 -30.28 -11.59 -13.99
CA ASN A 381 -31.02 -11.06 -15.14
C ASN A 381 -32.14 -12.01 -15.59
N TYR A 382 -31.95 -13.31 -15.44
CA TYR A 382 -32.93 -14.34 -15.84
C TYR A 382 -33.88 -14.69 -14.70
N LEU A 383 -33.53 -14.36 -13.45
CA LEU A 383 -34.29 -14.78 -12.27
C LEU A 383 -35.45 -13.87 -11.93
N LYS A 384 -35.54 -12.65 -12.48
CA LYS A 384 -36.65 -11.73 -12.18
C LYS A 384 -38.01 -12.42 -12.34
N PRO A 385 -38.95 -12.22 -11.38
CA PRO A 385 -38.89 -11.40 -10.16
C PRO A 385 -38.38 -12.15 -8.90
N TYR A 386 -37.67 -13.26 -9.06
CA TYR A 386 -37.14 -14.14 -8.00
C TYR A 386 -35.62 -13.98 -7.77
N ASP A 387 -35.04 -12.85 -8.17
CA ASP A 387 -33.63 -12.52 -8.00
C ASP A 387 -33.18 -12.59 -6.52
N SER A 388 -34.09 -12.42 -5.54
CA SER A 388 -33.79 -12.61 -4.11
C SER A 388 -33.21 -13.99 -3.75
N ILE A 389 -33.28 -14.98 -4.63
CA ILE A 389 -32.69 -16.31 -4.42
C ILE A 389 -31.17 -16.25 -4.23
N THR A 390 -30.50 -15.31 -4.89
CA THR A 390 -29.04 -15.15 -4.87
C THR A 390 -28.54 -14.35 -3.66
N GLU A 391 -29.44 -13.72 -2.88
CA GLU A 391 -29.06 -12.78 -1.82
C GLU A 391 -28.13 -13.42 -0.76
N SER A 392 -28.36 -14.70 -0.42
CA SER A 392 -27.48 -15.42 0.49
C SER A 392 -26.08 -15.64 -0.09
N TRP A 393 -25.97 -15.82 -1.41
CA TRP A 393 -24.68 -16.00 -2.09
C TRP A 393 -23.92 -14.68 -2.19
N ARG A 394 -24.61 -13.57 -2.54
CA ARG A 394 -24.02 -12.22 -2.51
C ARG A 394 -23.41 -11.88 -1.15
N LYS A 395 -24.11 -12.21 -0.06
CA LYS A 395 -23.57 -12.03 1.30
C LYS A 395 -22.31 -12.88 1.54
N ILE A 396 -22.26 -14.11 1.03
CA ILE A 396 -21.07 -14.98 1.14
C ILE A 396 -19.90 -14.36 0.36
N PHE A 397 -20.10 -13.94 -0.89
CA PHE A 397 -19.04 -13.31 -1.70
C PHE A 397 -18.53 -12.02 -1.07
N SER A 398 -19.42 -11.15 -0.59
CA SER A 398 -19.04 -9.91 0.10
C SER A 398 -18.22 -10.19 1.37
N ASN A 399 -18.64 -11.16 2.20
CA ASN A 399 -17.90 -11.53 3.41
C ASN A 399 -16.52 -12.11 3.07
N VAL A 400 -16.46 -13.03 2.09
CA VAL A 400 -15.22 -13.64 1.63
C VAL A 400 -14.27 -12.59 1.03
N GLY A 401 -14.77 -11.70 0.18
CA GLY A 401 -13.95 -10.63 -0.40
C GLY A 401 -13.41 -9.67 0.65
N SER A 402 -14.22 -9.31 1.65
CA SER A 402 -13.79 -8.48 2.78
C SER A 402 -12.71 -9.17 3.61
N GLU A 403 -12.84 -10.47 3.83
CA GLU A 403 -11.88 -11.28 4.59
C GLU A 403 -10.54 -11.42 3.85
N ILE A 404 -10.56 -11.67 2.54
CA ILE A 404 -9.36 -11.69 1.71
C ILE A 404 -8.65 -10.34 1.77
N TYR A 405 -9.40 -9.24 1.59
CA TYR A 405 -8.85 -7.90 1.66
C TYR A 405 -8.22 -7.58 3.03
N ARG A 406 -8.90 -7.95 4.12
CA ARG A 406 -8.42 -7.79 5.49
C ARG A 406 -7.10 -8.54 5.70
N ARG A 407 -7.06 -9.84 5.40
CA ARG A 407 -5.86 -10.69 5.60
C ARG A 407 -4.68 -10.25 4.73
N LYS A 408 -4.95 -9.83 3.48
CA LYS A 408 -3.95 -9.26 2.58
C LYS A 408 -3.23 -8.05 3.20
N ASN A 409 -3.99 -7.15 3.83
CA ASN A 409 -3.44 -5.96 4.48
C ASN A 409 -2.72 -6.28 5.80
N GLU A 410 -3.26 -7.19 6.60
CA GLU A 410 -2.62 -7.65 7.84
C GLU A 410 -1.24 -8.25 7.58
N TYR A 411 -1.12 -9.07 6.55
CA TYR A 411 0.17 -9.66 6.17
C TYR A 411 1.18 -8.61 5.69
N LEU A 412 0.73 -7.55 4.99
CA LEU A 412 1.62 -6.43 4.63
C LEU A 412 2.13 -5.70 5.88
N SER A 413 1.25 -5.44 6.83
CA SER A 413 1.64 -4.81 8.11
C SER A 413 2.67 -5.69 8.84
N PHE A 414 2.47 -7.01 8.83
CA PHE A 414 3.41 -7.97 9.39
C PHE A 414 4.78 -7.89 8.70
N ILE A 415 4.85 -7.98 7.37
CA ILE A 415 6.11 -7.91 6.61
C ILE A 415 6.85 -6.59 6.90
N LYS A 416 6.13 -5.47 6.91
CA LYS A 416 6.72 -4.15 7.19
C LYS A 416 7.34 -4.11 8.59
N THR A 417 6.65 -4.66 9.58
CA THR A 417 7.12 -4.72 10.97
C THR A 417 8.37 -5.59 11.10
N VAL A 418 8.44 -6.73 10.39
CA VAL A 418 9.63 -7.59 10.36
C VAL A 418 10.83 -6.87 9.75
N LYS A 419 10.63 -6.17 8.63
CA LYS A 419 11.68 -5.35 7.98
C LYS A 419 12.21 -4.27 8.92
N ASP A 420 11.33 -3.56 9.62
CA ASP A 420 11.72 -2.51 10.57
C ASP A 420 12.52 -3.06 11.76
N GLU A 421 12.19 -4.25 12.27
CA GLU A 421 12.94 -4.86 13.37
C GLU A 421 14.31 -5.41 12.95
N ASP A 422 14.44 -5.97 11.74
CA ASP A 422 15.75 -6.38 11.20
C ASP A 422 16.71 -5.19 11.06
N VAL A 423 16.21 -4.06 10.50
CA VAL A 423 16.98 -2.81 10.42
C VAL A 423 17.40 -2.34 11.82
N ARG A 424 16.52 -2.42 12.82
CA ARG A 424 16.86 -2.08 14.22
C ARG A 424 17.95 -3.00 14.79
N ILE A 425 17.91 -4.30 14.51
CA ILE A 425 18.92 -5.25 14.96
C ILE A 425 20.29 -4.90 14.34
N ASN A 426 20.32 -4.62 13.04
CA ASN A 426 21.54 -4.23 12.32
C ASN A 426 22.15 -2.94 12.88
N ILE A 427 21.33 -1.91 13.14
CA ILE A 427 21.77 -0.66 13.78
C ILE A 427 22.29 -0.91 15.19
N ARG A 428 21.58 -1.70 16.02
CA ARG A 428 22.02 -2.04 17.38
C ARG A 428 23.37 -2.77 17.36
N ASN A 429 23.58 -3.70 16.44
CA ASN A 429 24.84 -4.43 16.31
C ASN A 429 25.98 -3.53 15.87
N PHE A 430 25.75 -2.63 14.91
CA PHE A 430 26.73 -1.63 14.50
C PHE A 430 27.15 -0.70 15.65
N ILE A 431 26.17 -0.15 16.39
CA ILE A 431 26.43 0.72 17.54
C ILE A 431 27.20 -0.03 18.63
N LYS A 432 26.82 -1.28 18.95
CA LYS A 432 27.56 -2.13 19.89
C LYS A 432 29.02 -2.32 19.46
N GLY A 433 29.26 -2.57 18.18
CA GLY A 433 30.62 -2.66 17.63
C GLY A 433 31.44 -1.39 17.87
N LYS A 434 30.87 -0.22 17.56
CA LYS A 434 31.54 1.08 17.77
C LYS A 434 31.76 1.44 19.24
N ILE A 435 30.84 1.06 20.13
CA ILE A 435 31.04 1.20 21.58
C ILE A 435 32.23 0.34 22.04
N SER A 436 32.39 -0.87 21.51
CA SER A 436 33.55 -1.71 21.83
C SER A 436 34.86 -1.06 21.39
N GLU A 437 34.92 -0.57 20.14
CA GLU A 437 36.10 0.15 19.62
C GLU A 437 36.46 1.36 20.50
N LEU A 438 35.47 2.16 20.90
CA LEU A 438 35.69 3.32 21.77
C LEU A 438 36.20 2.91 23.17
N ASN A 439 35.61 1.88 23.77
CA ASN A 439 36.03 1.39 25.08
C ASN A 439 37.48 0.90 25.08
N ASP A 440 37.93 0.27 23.99
CA ASP A 440 39.31 -0.18 23.86
C ASP A 440 40.29 1.00 23.77
N ILE A 441 39.91 2.08 23.07
CA ILE A 441 40.70 3.32 23.03
C ILE A 441 40.78 3.96 24.42
N ILE A 442 39.66 4.04 25.15
CA ILE A 442 39.61 4.61 26.50
C ILE A 442 40.49 3.81 27.47
N ARG A 443 40.43 2.47 27.40
CA ARG A 443 41.30 1.60 28.21
C ARG A 443 42.78 1.84 27.91
N THR A 444 43.14 1.97 26.64
CA THR A 444 44.53 2.25 26.25
C THR A 444 45.00 3.59 26.82
N TYR A 445 44.17 4.63 26.74
CA TYR A 445 44.44 5.93 27.35
C TYR A 445 44.58 5.84 28.89
N GLU A 446 43.71 5.09 29.56
CA GLU A 446 43.78 4.86 31.01
C GLU A 446 45.08 4.16 31.41
N ASP A 447 45.45 3.09 30.69
CA ASP A 447 46.67 2.33 30.92
C ASP A 447 47.92 3.23 30.75
N GLU A 448 48.01 3.97 29.64
CA GLU A 448 49.11 4.91 29.37
C GLU A 448 49.22 6.01 30.44
N THR A 449 48.09 6.60 30.84
CA THR A 449 48.07 7.70 31.82
C THR A 449 48.39 7.20 33.24
N SER A 450 47.95 5.99 33.59
CA SER A 450 48.16 5.40 34.92
C SER A 450 49.64 5.11 35.23
N LEU A 451 50.45 4.82 34.20
CA LEU A 451 51.89 4.62 34.34
C LEU A 451 52.58 5.92 34.78
N ILE A 452 52.15 7.06 34.22
CA ILE A 452 52.75 8.37 34.48
C ILE A 452 52.34 8.90 35.86
N ILE A 453 51.10 8.69 36.29
CA ILE A 453 50.59 9.17 37.59
C ILE A 453 51.33 8.54 38.79
N LYS A 454 51.89 7.32 38.63
CA LYS A 454 52.57 6.59 39.70
C LYS A 454 53.98 7.12 40.02
N GLU A 455 54.54 8.01 39.20
CA GLU A 455 55.87 8.59 39.43
C GLU A 455 55.79 9.84 40.35
N GLU A 456 56.65 9.93 41.38
CA GLU A 456 56.76 11.17 42.19
C GLU A 456 57.28 12.32 41.31
N PHE A 457 56.62 13.49 41.36
CA PHE A 457 57.04 14.68 40.59
C PHE A 457 58.52 15.02 40.82
N PRO A 458 59.37 15.03 39.78
CA PRO A 458 60.80 15.26 39.93
C PRO A 458 61.15 16.56 40.68
N GLN A 459 60.34 17.60 40.53
CA GLN A 459 60.51 18.89 41.20
C GLN A 459 60.31 18.79 42.72
N LEU A 460 59.39 17.94 43.19
CA LEU A 460 59.15 17.73 44.62
C LEU A 460 60.30 16.94 45.25
N THR A 461 60.85 15.97 44.53
CA THR A 461 62.00 15.18 44.96
C THR A 461 63.23 16.06 45.15
N GLN A 462 63.52 16.95 44.18
CA GLN A 462 64.63 17.92 44.27
C GLN A 462 64.48 18.88 45.46
N ILE A 463 63.27 19.39 45.71
CA ILE A 463 63.03 20.28 46.86
C ILE A 463 63.25 19.53 48.18
N ARG A 464 62.78 18.27 48.28
CA ARG A 464 62.96 17.43 49.47
C ARG A 464 64.45 17.21 49.77
N GLU A 465 65.27 16.98 48.75
CA GLU A 465 66.73 16.84 48.89
C GLU A 465 67.40 18.15 49.33
N ILE A 466 67.00 19.29 48.75
CA ILE A 466 67.49 20.62 49.15
C ILE A 466 67.15 20.90 50.61
N LEU A 467 65.90 20.65 51.02
CA LEU A 467 65.46 20.85 52.41
C LEU A 467 66.30 20.01 53.38
N LYS A 468 66.57 18.74 53.06
CA LYS A 468 67.41 17.85 53.86
C LYS A 468 68.86 18.35 53.95
N LYS A 469 69.44 18.78 52.83
CA LYS A 469 70.81 19.32 52.78
C LYS A 469 70.98 20.58 53.63
N TYR A 470 69.99 21.47 53.65
CA TYR A 470 70.06 22.72 54.41
C TYR A 470 69.58 22.57 55.86
N SER A 471 68.74 21.59 56.20
CA SER A 471 68.34 21.34 57.59
C SER A 471 69.54 20.97 58.46
N GLU A 472 70.48 20.18 57.94
CA GLU A 472 71.71 19.82 58.66
C GLU A 472 72.56 21.05 58.97
N LYS A 473 72.73 21.95 58.00
CA LYS A 473 73.48 23.22 58.18
C LYS A 473 72.81 24.16 59.19
N ILE A 474 71.48 24.29 59.12
CA ILE A 474 70.71 25.12 60.06
C ILE A 474 70.82 24.56 61.48
N GLN A 475 70.80 23.23 61.63
CA GLN A 475 70.98 22.59 62.93
C GLN A 475 72.37 22.85 63.51
N THR A 476 73.43 22.80 62.70
CA THR A 476 74.78 23.18 63.15
C THR A 476 74.83 24.63 63.65
N ILE A 477 74.23 25.58 62.90
CA ILE A 477 74.16 26.99 63.32
C ILE A 477 73.37 27.13 64.63
N LYS A 478 72.26 26.42 64.78
CA LYS A 478 71.45 26.42 66.00
C LYS A 478 72.25 25.89 67.19
N ASP A 479 73.00 24.81 67.02
CA ASP A 479 73.83 24.21 68.07
C ASP A 479 74.99 25.13 68.47
N ASP A 480 75.59 25.84 67.51
CA ASP A 480 76.65 26.83 67.76
C ASP A 480 76.11 28.06 68.52
N VAL A 481 74.94 28.57 68.14
CA VAL A 481 74.23 29.64 68.85
C VAL A 481 73.89 29.19 70.27
N TYR A 482 73.36 27.98 70.44
CA TYR A 482 73.04 27.41 71.76
C TYR A 482 74.28 27.30 72.66
N LYS A 483 75.38 26.71 72.16
CA LYS A 483 76.65 26.61 72.89
C LYS A 483 77.22 27.98 73.29
N THR A 484 77.11 28.96 72.40
CA THR A 484 77.59 30.33 72.66
C THR A 484 76.75 31.01 73.75
N LEU A 485 75.43 30.82 73.74
CA LEU A 485 74.54 31.34 74.79
C LEU A 485 74.76 30.62 76.13
N GLU A 486 75.03 29.31 76.10
CA GLU A 486 75.27 28.50 77.31
C GLU A 486 76.59 28.86 78.02
N THR A 487 77.65 29.12 77.27
CA THR A 487 78.96 29.52 77.81
C THR A 487 78.98 30.92 78.45
N LYS A 488 78.00 31.78 78.12
CA LYS A 488 77.87 33.15 78.65
C LYS A 488 76.83 33.31 79.76
N LYS A 489 76.21 32.22 80.22
CA LYS A 489 75.11 32.20 81.19
C LYS A 489 75.44 32.78 82.58
N THR A 490 76.72 32.88 82.95
CA THR A 490 77.19 33.40 84.25
C THR A 490 77.58 34.89 84.22
N GLN A 491 77.48 35.55 83.06
CA GLN A 491 77.66 36.99 82.92
C GLN A 491 76.30 37.68 82.94
N ASP A 492 76.20 38.87 83.54
CA ASP A 492 74.96 39.65 83.71
C ASP A 492 74.46 40.23 82.37
N ILE A 493 74.00 39.36 81.47
CA ILE A 493 73.59 39.66 80.09
C ILE A 493 72.12 39.27 79.91
N GLU A 494 71.31 40.14 79.30
CA GLU A 494 69.89 39.88 79.00
C GLU A 494 69.72 38.86 77.84
N ILE A 495 69.89 37.58 78.14
CA ILE A 495 69.83 36.46 77.18
C ILE A 495 68.45 36.35 76.48
N TYR A 496 67.38 36.73 77.15
CA TYR A 496 66.01 36.60 76.61
C TYR A 496 65.77 37.46 75.36
N GLN A 497 66.26 38.71 75.33
CA GLN A 497 66.07 39.58 74.17
C GLN A 497 66.79 39.06 72.92
N ILE A 498 67.95 38.42 73.10
CA ILE A 498 68.74 37.84 72.01
C ILE A 498 68.06 36.59 71.44
N ILE A 499 67.52 35.72 72.32
CA ILE A 499 66.73 34.55 71.88
C ILE A 499 65.50 35.02 71.10
N LYS A 500 64.77 36.02 71.62
CA LYS A 500 63.61 36.59 70.95
C LYS A 500 63.96 37.17 69.58
N LEU A 501 65.08 37.88 69.45
CA LEU A 501 65.56 38.42 68.17
C LEU A 501 65.93 37.32 67.15
N TRP A 502 66.47 36.19 67.62
CA TRP A 502 66.71 35.01 66.77
C TRP A 502 65.39 34.34 66.34
N GLU A 503 64.45 34.15 67.27
CA GLU A 503 63.13 33.57 67.00
C GLU A 503 62.34 34.43 66.02
N ASP A 504 62.29 35.75 66.22
CA ASP A 504 61.57 36.68 65.35
C ASP A 504 62.15 36.70 63.93
N ASN A 505 63.49 36.73 63.80
CA ASN A 505 64.14 36.68 62.49
C ASN A 505 63.98 35.31 61.80
N PHE A 506 64.11 34.21 62.55
CA PHE A 506 63.94 32.86 62.02
C PHE A 506 62.51 32.61 61.58
N ASN A 507 61.52 32.99 62.40
CA ASN A 507 60.10 32.89 62.06
C ASN A 507 59.77 33.72 60.82
N ARG A 508 60.27 34.97 60.73
CA ARG A 508 60.08 35.80 59.54
C ARG A 508 60.65 35.15 58.27
N LYS A 509 61.83 34.53 58.35
CA LYS A 509 62.44 33.83 57.21
C LYS A 509 61.75 32.50 56.88
N ARG A 510 61.29 31.77 57.89
CA ARG A 510 60.46 30.57 57.72
C ARG A 510 59.18 30.92 56.97
N ASP A 511 58.48 31.98 57.38
CA ASP A 511 57.21 32.37 56.77
C ASP A 511 57.41 32.81 55.30
N GLN A 512 58.54 33.47 54.98
CA GLN A 512 58.94 33.76 53.59
C GLN A 512 59.15 32.47 52.77
N LEU A 513 59.82 31.46 53.33
CA LEU A 513 60.03 30.18 52.66
C LEU A 513 58.71 29.41 52.46
N THR A 514 57.84 29.40 53.47
CA THR A 514 56.52 28.78 53.39
C THR A 514 55.68 29.42 52.27
N PHE A 515 55.76 30.74 52.10
CA PHE A 515 55.10 31.45 50.99
C PHE A 515 55.66 31.07 49.62
N LEU A 516 56.98 30.94 49.47
CA LEU A 516 57.58 30.50 48.20
C LEU A 516 57.19 29.07 47.83
N ILE A 517 57.15 28.16 48.80
CA ILE A 517 56.71 26.78 48.60
C ILE A 517 55.22 26.74 48.21
N SER A 518 54.36 27.54 48.85
CA SER A 518 52.94 27.59 48.50
C SER A 518 52.71 28.16 47.09
N LEU A 519 53.50 29.14 46.65
CA LEU A 519 53.44 29.69 45.30
C LEU A 519 53.83 28.66 44.23
N LEU A 520 54.84 27.84 44.50
CA LEU A 520 55.25 26.72 43.62
C LEU A 520 54.16 25.63 43.53
N ILE A 521 53.55 25.26 44.66
CA ILE A 521 52.45 24.29 44.69
C ILE A 521 51.24 24.81 43.91
N ASN A 522 50.89 26.09 44.07
CA ASN A 522 49.80 26.71 43.32
C ASN A 522 50.07 26.71 41.80
N LYS A 523 51.33 26.92 41.38
CA LYS A 523 51.72 26.86 39.97
C LYS A 523 51.57 25.44 39.39
N LEU A 524 52.00 24.41 40.13
CA LEU A 524 51.80 23.01 39.74
C LEU A 524 50.31 22.66 39.66
N PHE A 525 49.51 23.08 40.64
CA PHE A 525 48.07 22.86 40.62
C PHE A 525 47.40 23.52 39.41
N LYS A 526 47.80 24.74 39.04
CA LYS A 526 47.26 25.44 37.87
C LYS A 526 47.54 24.70 36.56
N SER A 527 48.76 24.19 36.36
CA SER A 527 49.08 23.39 35.17
C SER A 527 48.32 22.07 35.10
N PHE A 528 48.07 21.43 36.25
CA PHE A 528 47.22 20.23 36.31
C PHE A 528 45.77 20.53 36.00
N LYS A 529 45.25 21.65 36.51
CA LYS A 529 43.89 22.09 36.21
C LYS A 529 43.68 22.29 34.71
N GLU A 530 44.62 22.94 34.02
CA GLU A 530 44.54 23.13 32.56
C GLU A 530 44.53 21.80 31.77
N LEU A 531 45.24 20.77 32.26
CA LEU A 531 45.20 19.43 31.66
C LEU A 531 43.85 18.74 31.92
N LEU A 532 43.34 18.79 33.16
CA LEU A 532 42.03 18.25 33.51
C LEU A 532 40.90 18.90 32.71
N ASP A 533 40.99 20.22 32.48
CA ASP A 533 40.01 20.95 31.66
C ASP A 533 40.07 20.49 30.18
N LYS A 534 41.26 20.25 29.63
CA LYS A 534 41.44 19.71 28.26
C LYS A 534 40.95 18.27 28.12
N GLU A 535 41.23 17.43 29.11
CA GLU A 535 40.72 16.05 29.17
C GLU A 535 39.19 16.05 29.27
N GLY A 536 38.62 16.89 30.13
CA GLY A 536 37.18 17.10 30.21
C GLY A 536 36.57 17.52 28.88
N PHE A 537 37.22 18.42 28.14
CA PHE A 537 36.79 18.84 26.80
C PHE A 537 36.82 17.70 25.77
N LEU A 538 37.91 16.91 25.76
CA LEU A 538 38.05 15.75 24.88
C LEU A 538 36.89 14.76 25.07
N PHE A 539 36.62 14.36 26.31
CA PHE A 539 35.55 13.41 26.61
C PHE A 539 34.15 14.00 26.37
N ALA A 540 33.94 15.29 26.63
CA ALA A 540 32.69 15.96 26.29
C ALA A 540 32.43 15.94 24.76
N THR A 541 33.48 16.14 23.96
CA THR A 541 33.38 16.09 22.49
C THR A 541 33.09 14.67 21.99
N ILE A 542 33.71 13.65 22.59
CA ILE A 542 33.50 12.24 22.23
C ILE A 542 32.08 11.76 22.63
N THR A 543 31.50 12.31 23.70
CA THR A 543 30.10 12.01 24.04
C THR A 543 29.09 12.57 23.04
N GLU A 544 29.52 13.42 22.10
CA GLU A 544 28.68 14.03 21.06
C GLU A 544 28.69 13.20 19.75
N ILE A 545 27.52 12.80 19.24
CA ILE A 545 27.29 11.96 18.05
C ILE A 545 26.51 12.76 16.97
N SER A 546 26.25 14.05 17.19
CA SER A 546 25.52 14.93 16.24
C SER A 546 26.45 15.92 15.53
N GLU A 547 26.20 16.17 14.25
CA GLU A 547 26.76 17.35 13.57
C GLU A 547 26.05 18.61 14.09
N GLN A 548 26.79 19.48 14.78
CA GLN A 548 26.25 20.75 15.27
C GLN A 548 25.89 21.68 14.11
N THR A 549 24.67 22.22 14.12
CA THR A 549 24.24 23.24 13.15
C THR A 549 24.68 24.65 13.54
N GLU A 550 25.08 24.89 14.79
CA GLU A 550 25.66 26.17 15.23
C GLU A 550 26.67 25.92 16.38
N LYS A 551 27.78 26.68 16.39
CA LYS A 551 28.87 26.58 17.36
C LYS A 551 28.41 27.02 18.77
N PHE A 552 27.72 26.15 19.49
CA PHE A 552 27.50 26.33 20.92
C PHE A 552 28.58 25.58 21.69
N GLU A 553 29.54 26.32 22.24
CA GLU A 553 30.56 25.75 23.13
C GLU A 553 29.90 25.23 24.43
N GLY A 554 30.12 23.95 24.75
CA GLY A 554 29.90 23.40 26.09
C GLY A 554 28.51 22.83 26.39
N LEU A 555 27.65 22.60 25.40
CA LEU A 555 26.40 21.87 25.61
C LEU A 555 26.60 20.37 25.27
N PRO A 556 26.57 19.46 26.25
CA PRO A 556 26.65 18.03 25.98
C PRO A 556 25.47 17.57 25.12
N LEU A 557 25.66 16.44 24.40
CA LEU A 557 24.75 15.75 23.47
C LEU A 557 23.25 15.82 23.83
N ASN A 558 22.93 15.94 25.11
CA ASN A 558 21.58 15.96 25.63
C ASN A 558 20.80 17.27 25.49
N PHE A 559 21.37 18.33 24.92
CA PHE A 559 20.72 19.65 24.82
C PHE A 559 20.42 20.12 23.40
N ALA A 560 21.24 19.78 22.40
CA ALA A 560 21.01 20.17 21.02
C ALA A 560 20.34 19.03 20.26
N LEU A 561 19.02 18.92 20.37
CA LEU A 561 18.28 18.01 19.49
C LEU A 561 18.29 18.60 18.08
N SER A 562 18.86 17.87 17.11
CA SER A 562 18.55 18.17 15.71
C SER A 562 17.04 18.02 15.52
N ALA A 563 16.40 18.95 14.80
CA ALA A 563 14.95 18.94 14.60
C ALA A 563 14.42 17.58 14.11
N PHE A 564 15.25 16.84 13.35
CA PHE A 564 14.97 15.49 12.86
C PHE A 564 14.82 14.41 13.95
N LEU A 565 15.57 14.51 15.06
CA LEU A 565 15.48 13.54 16.15
C LEU A 565 14.24 13.77 17.03
N ALA A 566 13.73 15.01 17.10
CA ALA A 566 12.61 15.38 17.95
C ALA A 566 11.29 14.77 17.45
N GLU A 567 11.14 14.69 16.13
CA GLU A 567 9.94 14.15 15.48
C GLU A 567 9.82 12.62 15.57
N LYS A 568 10.90 11.91 15.95
CA LYS A 568 10.95 10.44 15.97
C LYS A 568 10.87 9.82 17.37
N LEU A 569 10.84 10.63 18.43
CA LEU A 569 10.74 10.16 19.82
C LEU A 569 9.28 9.90 20.19
N THR A 570 9.05 8.84 20.97
CA THR A 570 7.74 8.54 21.56
C THR A 570 7.41 9.48 22.73
N GLU A 571 6.15 9.53 23.14
CA GLU A 571 5.71 10.41 24.24
C GLU A 571 6.39 10.07 25.58
N ASP A 572 6.64 8.78 25.86
CA ASP A 572 7.32 8.33 27.08
C ASP A 572 8.81 8.70 27.06
N GLU A 573 9.48 8.54 25.92
CA GLU A 573 10.88 8.95 25.74
C GLU A 573 11.04 10.48 25.89
N LEU A 574 10.07 11.26 25.39
CA LEU A 574 10.03 12.71 25.59
C LEU A 574 9.84 13.07 27.07
N ARG A 575 8.97 12.37 27.80
CA ARG A 575 8.72 12.61 29.24
C ARG A 575 9.93 12.27 30.09
N GLU A 576 10.57 11.12 29.85
CA GLU A 576 11.80 10.72 30.52
C GLU A 576 12.88 11.79 30.30
N ARG A 577 12.99 12.30 29.06
CA ARG A 577 13.95 13.34 28.74
C ARG A 577 13.66 14.68 29.43
N ILE A 578 12.39 15.09 29.49
CA ILE A 578 11.99 16.29 30.24
C ILE A 578 12.35 16.14 31.73
N ALA A 579 12.15 14.96 32.31
CA ALA A 579 12.49 14.69 33.71
C ALA A 579 13.99 14.79 33.98
N GLU A 580 14.84 14.25 33.09
CA GLU A 580 16.29 14.35 33.20
C GLU A 580 16.79 15.80 33.12
N ILE A 581 16.25 16.60 32.19
CA ILE A 581 16.61 18.01 32.04
C ILE A 581 16.21 18.79 33.29
N ASN A 582 15.00 18.56 33.83
CA ASN A 582 14.54 19.19 35.06
C ASN A 582 15.44 18.83 36.26
N SER A 583 15.89 17.58 36.37
CA SER A 583 16.82 17.15 37.41
C SER A 583 18.16 17.91 37.34
N LYS A 584 18.73 18.06 36.13
CA LYS A 584 19.96 18.85 35.91
C LYS A 584 19.77 20.33 36.25
N ILE A 585 18.64 20.93 35.85
CA ILE A 585 18.30 22.32 36.20
C ILE A 585 18.26 22.49 37.73
N ASN A 586 17.62 21.56 38.44
CA ASN A 586 17.54 21.60 39.90
C ASN A 586 18.93 21.49 40.55
N HIS A 587 19.80 20.63 40.03
CA HIS A 587 21.18 20.52 40.53
C HIS A 587 21.97 21.83 40.32
N LEU A 588 21.87 22.45 39.15
CA LEU A 588 22.53 23.73 38.87
C LEU A 588 21.98 24.86 39.75
N ASN A 589 20.67 24.92 39.98
CA ASN A 589 20.06 25.90 40.86
C ASN A 589 20.51 25.74 42.32
N ASN A 590 20.68 24.51 42.81
CA ASN A 590 21.24 24.26 44.14
C ASN A 590 22.68 24.76 44.25
N SER A 591 23.53 24.46 43.27
CA SER A 591 24.90 24.96 43.21
C SER A 591 24.94 26.50 43.18
N LEU A 592 24.09 27.12 42.35
CA LEU A 592 23.95 28.58 42.28
C LEU A 592 23.58 29.15 43.67
N GLY A 593 22.62 28.54 44.37
CA GLY A 593 22.23 28.94 45.72
C GLY A 593 23.38 28.88 46.72
N LEU A 594 24.20 27.82 46.70
CA LEU A 594 25.38 27.70 47.56
C LEU A 594 26.40 28.82 47.30
N TYR A 595 26.70 29.12 46.03
CA TYR A 595 27.61 30.21 45.67
C TYR A 595 27.06 31.59 46.05
N GLN A 596 25.75 31.82 45.90
CA GLN A 596 25.11 33.07 46.33
C GLN A 596 25.17 33.27 47.84
N VAL A 597 24.95 32.19 48.62
CA VAL A 597 25.10 32.23 50.07
C VAL A 597 26.53 32.57 50.46
N GLU A 598 27.53 31.93 49.85
CA GLU A 598 28.93 32.21 50.15
C GLU A 598 29.33 33.64 49.77
N LEU A 599 28.86 34.12 48.60
CA LEU A 599 29.06 35.50 48.17
C LEU A 599 28.47 36.51 49.17
N SER A 600 27.27 36.26 49.69
CA SER A 600 26.63 37.13 50.70
C SER A 600 27.42 37.20 52.01
N LYS A 601 28.03 36.08 52.44
CA LYS A 601 28.89 36.06 53.63
C LYS A 601 30.14 36.90 53.41
N LEU A 602 30.80 36.73 52.26
CA LEU A 602 32.00 37.48 51.90
C LEU A 602 31.70 38.99 51.81
N GLU A 603 30.60 39.38 51.18
CA GLU A 603 30.14 40.77 51.12
C GLU A 603 29.89 41.35 52.53
N LYS A 604 29.26 40.58 53.42
CA LYS A 604 29.02 41.00 54.81
C LYS A 604 30.33 41.17 55.59
N LEU A 605 31.28 40.24 55.44
CA LEU A 605 32.60 40.34 56.08
C LEU A 605 33.37 41.56 55.59
N LEU A 606 33.36 41.81 54.28
CA LEU A 606 34.00 42.98 53.68
C LEU A 606 33.35 44.27 54.17
N SER A 607 32.02 44.37 54.15
CA SER A 607 31.29 45.53 54.67
C SER A 607 31.64 45.82 56.13
N ASN A 608 31.78 44.78 56.97
CA ASN A 608 32.12 44.96 58.38
C ASN A 608 33.56 45.46 58.56
N ARG A 609 34.52 44.91 57.79
CA ARG A 609 35.91 45.39 57.83
C ARG A 609 36.03 46.86 57.38
N VAL A 610 35.33 47.24 56.32
CA VAL A 610 35.31 48.63 55.82
C VAL A 610 34.71 49.57 56.87
N LYS A 611 33.57 49.20 57.47
CA LYS A 611 32.93 49.97 58.54
C LYS A 611 33.87 50.18 59.75
N LEU A 612 34.54 49.13 60.20
CA LEU A 612 35.54 49.21 61.28
C LEU A 612 36.71 50.12 60.92
N SER A 613 37.28 49.98 59.71
CA SER A 613 38.41 50.79 59.25
C SER A 613 38.10 52.29 59.14
N LYS A 614 36.84 52.64 58.88
CA LYS A 614 36.38 54.02 58.67
C LYS A 614 35.65 54.61 59.88
N GLY A 615 35.57 53.88 61.01
CA GLY A 615 34.93 54.35 62.24
C GLY A 615 33.41 54.50 62.16
N ILE A 616 32.74 53.72 61.30
CA ILE A 616 31.30 53.84 61.03
C ILE A 616 30.54 52.80 61.87
N SER A 617 29.67 53.27 62.77
CA SER A 617 28.86 52.41 63.64
C SER A 617 27.46 52.07 63.08
N SER A 618 26.95 52.85 62.12
CA SER A 618 25.62 52.64 61.52
C SER A 618 25.65 51.60 60.40
N SER A 619 24.63 50.74 60.36
CA SER A 619 24.44 49.74 59.31
C SER A 619 23.97 50.36 57.99
N GLU A 620 23.23 51.46 58.06
CA GLU A 620 22.59 52.15 56.94
C GLU A 620 23.11 53.58 56.87
N VAL A 621 24.04 53.82 55.96
CA VAL A 621 24.58 55.16 55.71
C VAL A 621 24.18 55.59 54.31
N GLN A 622 23.50 56.72 54.22
CA GLN A 622 23.08 57.31 52.97
C GLN A 622 24.07 58.41 52.57
N CYS A 623 24.53 58.37 51.33
CA CYS A 623 25.37 59.44 50.79
C CYS A 623 24.52 60.70 50.63
N THR A 624 24.87 61.80 51.30
CA THR A 624 24.05 63.03 51.26
C THR A 624 24.11 63.76 49.91
N VAL A 625 25.06 63.41 49.05
CA VAL A 625 25.23 64.01 47.71
C VAL A 625 24.30 63.37 46.68
N CYS A 626 24.17 62.03 46.70
CA CYS A 626 23.34 61.30 45.73
C CYS A 626 22.06 60.71 46.32
N HIS A 627 21.89 60.81 47.64
CA HIS A 627 20.78 60.24 48.41
C HIS A 627 20.60 58.72 48.23
N LYS A 628 21.62 57.98 47.80
CA LYS A 628 21.60 56.50 47.74
C LYS A 628 22.31 55.91 48.96
N TYR A 629 21.82 54.75 49.42
CA TYR A 629 22.50 53.97 50.44
C TYR A 629 23.86 53.50 49.94
N ILE A 630 24.85 53.52 50.83
CA ILE A 630 26.21 53.10 50.55
C ILE A 630 26.33 51.59 50.75
N ASN A 631 26.68 50.87 49.68
CA ASN A 631 27.02 49.47 49.78
C ASN A 631 28.52 49.32 50.06
N PHE A 632 28.89 49.18 51.32
CA PHE A 632 30.30 49.07 51.74
C PHE A 632 31.07 47.85 51.19
N ALA A 633 30.38 46.85 50.61
CA ALA A 633 31.04 45.74 49.94
C ALA A 633 31.41 46.05 48.48
N LYS A 634 30.78 47.05 47.86
CA LYS A 634 30.95 47.38 46.43
C LYS A 634 31.46 48.81 46.20
N ASP A 635 31.07 49.73 47.05
CA ASP A 635 31.32 51.16 46.90
C ASP A 635 32.62 51.58 47.60
N LYS A 636 33.46 52.35 46.90
CA LYS A 636 34.56 53.08 47.53
C LYS A 636 33.99 54.28 48.29
N VAL A 637 34.39 54.43 49.56
CA VAL A 637 33.84 55.44 50.46
C VAL A 637 34.91 56.35 51.03
N ILE A 638 34.53 57.60 51.28
CA ILE A 638 35.33 58.59 52.02
C ILE A 638 34.50 59.07 53.20
N THR A 639 35.13 59.15 54.38
CA THR A 639 34.56 59.75 55.58
C THR A 639 35.18 61.12 55.84
N CYS A 640 34.35 62.11 56.17
CA CYS A 640 34.84 63.40 56.63
C CYS A 640 35.49 63.25 58.02
N PRO A 641 36.73 63.69 58.24
CA PRO A 641 37.40 63.56 59.54
C PRO A 641 36.78 64.46 60.61
N PHE A 642 36.09 65.55 60.23
CA PHE A 642 35.50 66.49 61.17
C PHE A 642 34.12 66.07 61.69
N CYS A 643 33.21 65.69 60.79
CA CYS A 643 31.82 65.37 61.16
C CYS A 643 31.48 63.88 61.04
N GLY A 644 32.41 63.03 60.60
CA GLY A 644 32.21 61.58 60.44
C GLY A 644 31.25 61.18 59.31
N SER A 645 30.71 62.13 58.54
CA SER A 645 29.78 61.84 57.44
C SER A 645 30.47 61.07 56.31
N THR A 646 29.84 60.03 55.79
CA THR A 646 30.40 59.14 54.76
C THR A 646 29.73 59.38 53.41
N TYR A 647 30.52 59.36 52.34
CA TYR A 647 30.06 59.58 50.97
C TYR A 647 30.64 58.53 50.03
N HIS A 648 29.97 58.30 48.89
CA HIS A 648 30.59 57.64 47.75
C HIS A 648 31.79 58.47 47.28
N TYR A 649 32.92 57.81 47.05
CA TYR A 649 34.17 58.45 46.62
C TYR A 649 33.95 59.43 45.45
N LEU A 650 33.27 58.98 44.38
CA LEU A 650 33.02 59.81 43.20
C LEU A 650 32.07 60.98 43.48
N CYS A 651 31.10 60.80 44.38
CA CYS A 651 30.14 61.85 44.72
C CYS A 651 30.83 62.99 45.48
N VAL A 652 31.66 62.66 46.47
CA VAL A 652 32.40 63.67 47.22
C VAL A 652 33.55 64.25 46.41
N ALA A 653 34.23 63.48 45.56
CA ALA A 653 35.27 64.02 44.67
C ALA A 653 34.70 65.08 43.72
N PHE A 654 33.52 64.83 43.14
CA PHE A 654 32.83 65.82 42.31
C PHE A 654 32.43 67.07 43.12
N TRP A 655 31.94 66.90 44.35
CA TRP A 655 31.62 68.02 45.23
C TRP A 655 32.85 68.87 45.58
N LEU A 656 33.94 68.21 45.99
CA LEU A 656 35.20 68.84 46.39
C LEU A 656 35.88 69.59 45.23
N SER A 657 35.67 69.16 43.99
CA SER A 657 36.17 69.88 42.81
C SER A 657 35.54 71.29 42.64
N LYS A 658 34.38 71.53 43.24
CA LYS A 658 33.63 72.80 43.13
C LYS A 658 33.64 73.60 44.43
N TYR A 659 33.51 72.90 45.55
CA TYR A 659 33.42 73.49 46.88
C TYR A 659 34.37 72.69 47.77
N ASN A 660 35.52 73.27 48.12
CA ASN A 660 36.55 72.63 48.95
C ASN A 660 36.11 72.49 50.42
N SER A 661 34.90 71.98 50.65
CA SER A 661 34.25 71.87 51.95
C SER A 661 33.36 70.64 52.01
N CYS A 662 33.15 70.13 53.22
CA CYS A 662 32.30 68.97 53.47
C CYS A 662 30.83 69.28 53.12
N PRO A 663 30.15 68.44 52.31
CA PRO A 663 28.73 68.65 51.99
C PRO A 663 27.82 68.75 53.22
N MET A 664 28.19 68.10 54.32
CA MET A 664 27.38 68.05 55.54
C MET A 664 27.74 69.14 56.56
N CYS A 665 29.03 69.32 56.89
CA CYS A 665 29.43 70.26 57.94
C CYS A 665 30.10 71.55 57.42
N GLN A 666 30.33 71.66 56.11
CA GLN A 666 30.96 72.80 55.44
C GLN A 666 32.38 73.15 55.93
N ASN A 667 33.01 72.32 56.77
CA ASN A 667 34.43 72.47 57.10
C ASN A 667 35.26 72.29 55.84
N HIS A 668 36.23 73.19 55.66
CA HIS A 668 37.17 73.14 54.55
C HIS A 668 38.18 72.01 54.76
N PHE A 669 38.46 71.23 53.73
CA PHE A 669 39.42 70.12 53.82
C PHE A 669 40.87 70.58 53.67
N LEU A 670 41.11 71.83 53.26
CA LEU A 670 42.44 72.45 53.17
C LEU A 670 42.40 73.85 53.82
N GLU A 671 43.12 74.05 54.92
CA GLU A 671 43.70 75.35 55.25
C GLU A 671 45.09 75.40 54.57
N PRO A 672 45.37 76.37 53.67
CA PRO A 672 46.75 76.62 53.30
C PRO A 672 47.47 77.11 54.55
N HIS A 673 48.47 76.34 55.02
CA HIS A 673 49.34 76.56 56.21
C HIS A 673 48.98 75.88 57.54
N SER A 674 48.44 74.65 57.56
CA SER A 674 48.54 73.79 58.75
C SER A 674 49.64 72.74 58.58
N ASP A 675 50.77 72.92 59.26
CA ASP A 675 51.99 72.08 59.27
C ASP A 675 51.75 70.66 59.85
N LEU A 676 50.92 69.82 59.23
CA LEU A 676 50.52 68.51 59.78
C LEU A 676 50.83 67.30 58.89
N PHE A 677 51.58 67.46 57.80
CA PHE A 677 52.11 66.33 57.05
C PHE A 677 53.57 66.59 56.68
N GLU A 678 54.48 65.93 57.40
CA GLU A 678 55.85 65.72 56.92
C GLU A 678 55.78 64.95 55.60
N GLU A 679 56.43 65.51 54.58
CA GLU A 679 56.60 64.90 53.27
C GLU A 679 57.27 63.53 53.44
N GLN A 680 56.55 62.46 53.07
CA GLN A 680 57.18 61.19 52.78
C GLN A 680 57.12 60.94 51.28
N GLU A 681 58.32 60.82 50.74
CA GLU A 681 58.71 60.65 49.35
C GLU A 681 57.93 59.52 48.66
N ASP A 682 57.36 59.86 47.50
CA ASP A 682 56.88 58.90 46.51
C ASP A 682 58.07 58.10 45.96
N TYR A 683 58.22 56.86 46.43
CA TYR A 683 58.91 55.84 45.64
C TYR A 683 57.91 55.22 44.67
N GLU A 684 58.12 55.57 43.40
CA GLU A 684 57.50 55.00 42.20
C GLU A 684 57.33 53.48 42.30
N LEU A 685 56.09 53.02 42.10
CA LEU A 685 55.80 51.67 41.63
C LEU A 685 55.48 51.76 40.14
N GLU A 686 56.43 51.27 39.35
CA GLU A 686 56.31 50.85 37.97
C GLU A 686 55.14 49.87 37.76
N GLU A 687 54.58 49.91 36.54
CA GLU A 687 53.86 48.84 35.82
C GLU A 687 52.74 48.06 36.55
N TYR A 688 51.49 48.22 36.09
CA TYR A 688 50.57 47.12 35.72
C TYR A 688 49.34 47.63 34.96
#